data_AF-A0A7W0VG10-F1
#
_entry.id   AF-A0A7W0VG10-F1
#
_cell.length_a   1.000
_cell.length_b   1.000
_cell.length_c   1.000
_cell.angle_alpha   90.00
_cell.angle_beta   90.00
_cell.angle_gamma   90.00
#
_symmetry.space_group_name_H-M   'P 1'
#
loop_
_entity.id
_entity.type
_entity.pdbx_description
1 polymer ?
#
loop_
_entity_poly.entity_id
_entity_poly.type
_entity_poly.pdbx_seq_one_letter_code
_entity_poly.pdbx_strand_id
1 'polypeptide(L)'
;LAERVLRHDGQLRVLHLAFDLAGTARLRFEQLLTRATPLSPEDRVEVETVIDAIGPKAAAWLPAKIAIKESMAIALARLWMVSPDRAEILRATGAHLATATDVLRVAVVLMGGDAGLVVGKETPKRLGSLPRGLRRVVLEALDKIPDGALAEEMQRHRGLWKRVGERLHPFEHARRLPTAALAFAVVRGTKVAKVSFGDILRAQADRMPRVRIADDRILVTSWGGAIEDGLRAGDARGIIDQLATRPGELLRRADHLIRVTQARQPEALGAILERIQQATSRGAPATLLTLAGHVAQRGKPWSRRVFFPKSAVLKAWSMPDHRASLRPDAVNSIVTSVQAELVRRAEARSRFARAVIDRGLLDLLVPISERSATKSKIAWPRGSEIPIPQSESLRLFLHWEDAQGTRVDLDLSVALFDASWRHVGTCDFTHLVVGDHAATHSGDLTSAPPPLGASEFVDLHLDRVRDMGARYAVMVVFSYNSIPFDRLPHGFAGLMISPATGMHFDPRAVAQRFDLSGRSVITVPLTIDLETRRLRWLDVHIASHAELHQVGGYRAALAHIGKDFADLASTAARPTLWDIACIHAAARANLVYVRERDGAITQFRRRDGETTVGRLTRLLADLDDDGKLTMISAANAPTWFALLDDTLALPAGSEGYILDARRSDPAVKRLAAADLVAQLTVKP
;
A
#
# COMPACT_ATOMS: atom_id res chain seq x y z
N LEU A 1 15.00 -11.43 34.54
CA LEU A 1 14.32 -10.23 34.01
C LEU A 1 14.49 -9.04 34.95
N ALA A 2 14.18 -9.18 36.25
CA ALA A 2 14.32 -8.14 37.26
C ALA A 2 15.72 -7.49 37.35
N GLU A 3 16.81 -8.26 37.27
CA GLU A 3 18.17 -7.70 37.28
C GLU A 3 18.54 -6.88 36.04
N ARG A 4 17.96 -7.19 34.86
CA ARG A 4 18.17 -6.39 33.63
C ARG A 4 17.37 -5.08 33.65
N VAL A 5 16.22 -5.09 34.34
CA VAL A 5 15.40 -3.90 34.59
C VAL A 5 16.08 -2.94 35.58
N LEU A 6 16.78 -3.48 36.58
CA LEU A 6 17.45 -2.68 37.62
C LEU A 6 18.77 -2.02 37.17
N ARG A 7 19.38 -2.46 36.07
CA ARG A 7 20.64 -1.89 35.52
C ARG A 7 20.40 -0.88 34.39
N HIS A 8 19.17 -0.43 34.20
CA HIS A 8 18.81 0.52 33.14
C HIS A 8 18.63 1.92 33.75
N ASP A 9 19.51 2.86 33.41
CA ASP A 9 19.49 4.25 33.92
C ASP A 9 18.36 5.12 33.33
N GLY A 10 17.61 4.60 32.34
CA GLY A 10 16.38 5.24 31.87
C GLY A 10 15.18 4.86 32.72
N GLN A 11 14.23 5.79 32.91
CA GLN A 11 12.96 5.54 33.60
C GLN A 11 12.17 4.43 32.89
N LEU A 12 12.27 3.20 33.38
CA LEU A 12 11.40 2.11 32.95
C LEU A 12 10.04 2.30 33.60
N ARG A 13 9.01 2.50 32.78
CA ARG A 13 7.62 2.60 33.23
C ARG A 13 6.92 1.27 32.99
N VAL A 14 6.41 0.66 34.05
CA VAL A 14 5.49 -0.48 33.94
C VAL A 14 4.26 -0.01 33.17
N LEU A 15 4.03 -0.58 31.98
CA LEU A 15 2.89 -0.20 31.13
C LEU A 15 1.58 -0.84 31.63
N HIS A 16 1.60 -2.12 32.04
CA HIS A 16 0.44 -2.84 32.58
C HIS A 16 0.86 -4.16 33.27
N LEU A 17 0.13 -4.60 34.31
CA LEU A 17 0.38 -5.85 35.04
C LEU A 17 -0.42 -7.07 34.51
N ALA A 18 -1.39 -6.84 33.60
CA ALA A 18 -2.18 -7.85 32.90
C ALA A 18 -2.81 -8.93 33.80
N PHE A 19 -3.54 -8.51 34.85
CA PHE A 19 -4.20 -9.42 35.80
C PHE A 19 -5.23 -10.37 35.17
N ASP A 20 -5.82 -10.02 34.03
CA ASP A 20 -6.61 -10.92 33.18
C ASP A 20 -5.88 -11.18 31.86
N LEU A 21 -5.10 -12.26 31.82
CA LEU A 21 -4.31 -12.62 30.64
C LEU A 21 -5.19 -12.98 29.45
N ALA A 22 -6.32 -13.65 29.68
CA ALA A 22 -7.23 -14.07 28.60
C ALA A 22 -7.96 -12.88 28.00
N GLY A 23 -8.48 -11.97 28.82
CA GLY A 23 -9.08 -10.71 28.37
C GLY A 23 -8.08 -9.81 27.67
N THR A 24 -6.85 -9.72 28.18
CA THR A 24 -5.77 -8.95 27.54
C THR A 24 -5.41 -9.55 26.17
N ALA A 25 -5.26 -10.86 26.08
CA ALA A 25 -4.97 -11.57 24.83
C ALA A 25 -6.10 -11.40 23.80
N ARG A 26 -7.36 -11.51 24.25
CA ARG A 26 -8.53 -11.27 23.40
C ARG A 26 -8.56 -9.84 22.87
N LEU A 27 -8.39 -8.84 23.74
CA LEU A 27 -8.38 -7.43 23.33
C LEU A 27 -7.28 -7.17 22.30
N ARG A 28 -6.09 -7.71 22.53
CA ARG A 28 -4.95 -7.57 21.62
C ARG A 28 -5.20 -8.28 20.29
N PHE A 29 -5.75 -9.49 20.30
CA PHE A 29 -6.14 -10.24 19.11
C PHE A 29 -7.17 -9.49 18.26
N GLU A 30 -8.23 -8.97 18.89
CA GLU A 30 -9.25 -8.15 18.25
C GLU A 30 -8.64 -6.85 17.67
N GLN A 31 -7.76 -6.19 18.41
CA GLN A 31 -7.03 -5.00 17.92
C GLN A 31 -6.20 -5.32 16.67
N LEU A 32 -5.44 -6.41 16.67
CA LEU A 32 -4.62 -6.82 15.51
C LEU A 32 -5.47 -7.09 14.26
N LEU A 33 -6.58 -7.81 14.42
CA LEU A 33 -7.44 -8.19 13.29
C LEU A 33 -8.38 -7.06 12.81
N THR A 34 -8.56 -6.00 13.59
CA THR A 34 -9.35 -4.81 13.20
C THR A 34 -8.51 -3.71 12.53
N ARG A 35 -7.18 -3.83 12.53
CA ARG A 35 -6.29 -2.86 11.87
C ARG A 35 -6.58 -2.69 10.38
N ALA A 36 -6.34 -1.48 9.89
CA ALA A 36 -6.42 -1.13 8.46
C ALA A 36 -5.09 -1.36 7.71
N THR A 37 -4.12 -2.03 8.33
CA THR A 37 -2.82 -2.39 7.76
C THR A 37 -2.59 -3.90 7.88
N PRO A 38 -1.86 -4.53 6.93
CA PRO A 38 -1.46 -5.93 7.07
C PRO A 38 -0.68 -6.20 8.35
N LEU A 39 -0.78 -7.43 8.86
CA LEU A 39 -0.02 -7.87 10.03
C LEU A 39 1.48 -7.91 9.69
N SER A 40 2.31 -7.38 10.59
CA SER A 40 3.75 -7.62 10.53
C SER A 40 4.07 -9.10 10.79
N PRO A 41 5.29 -9.60 10.50
CA PRO A 41 5.68 -10.96 10.86
C PRO A 41 5.51 -11.28 12.34
N GLU A 42 5.81 -10.32 13.22
CA GLU A 42 5.63 -10.45 14.68
C GLU A 42 4.15 -10.48 15.07
N ASP A 43 3.35 -9.53 14.56
CA ASP A 43 1.90 -9.51 14.83
C ASP A 43 1.22 -10.79 14.31
N ARG A 44 1.71 -11.35 13.19
CA ARG A 44 1.26 -12.64 12.67
C ARG A 44 1.55 -13.78 13.64
N VAL A 45 2.78 -13.87 14.14
CA VAL A 45 3.16 -14.88 15.15
C VAL A 45 2.31 -14.71 16.40
N GLU A 46 2.03 -13.48 16.82
CA GLU A 46 1.16 -13.18 17.95
C GLU A 46 -0.27 -13.71 17.74
N VAL A 47 -0.88 -13.42 16.58
CA VAL A 47 -2.21 -13.94 16.20
C VAL A 47 -2.25 -15.47 16.15
N GLU A 48 -1.25 -16.09 15.53
CA GLU A 48 -1.15 -17.56 15.44
C GLU A 48 -0.97 -18.20 16.83
N THR A 49 -0.15 -17.59 17.70
CA THR A 49 0.08 -18.04 19.08
C THR A 49 -1.20 -18.00 19.91
N VAL A 50 -2.00 -16.94 19.79
CA VAL A 50 -3.30 -16.86 20.48
C VAL A 50 -4.24 -17.96 19.98
N ILE A 51 -4.31 -18.18 18.67
CA ILE A 51 -5.16 -19.25 18.10
C ILE A 51 -4.70 -20.64 18.57
N ASP A 52 -3.40 -20.86 18.66
CA ASP A 52 -2.85 -22.14 19.12
C ASP A 52 -3.13 -22.42 20.60
N ALA A 53 -3.03 -21.38 21.44
CA ALA A 53 -3.28 -21.50 22.87
C ALA A 53 -4.77 -21.71 23.19
N ILE A 54 -5.66 -21.03 22.46
CA ILE A 54 -7.12 -21.05 22.72
C ILE A 54 -7.82 -22.15 21.92
N GLY A 55 -7.23 -22.58 20.81
CA GLY A 55 -7.79 -23.55 19.88
C GLY A 55 -8.98 -22.98 19.09
N PRO A 56 -9.90 -23.84 18.61
CA PRO A 56 -11.00 -23.45 17.72
C PRO A 56 -11.96 -22.42 18.32
N LYS A 57 -12.03 -22.32 19.65
CA LYS A 57 -12.86 -21.34 20.37
C LYS A 57 -12.44 -19.89 20.09
N ALA A 58 -11.20 -19.65 19.64
CA ALA A 58 -10.76 -18.33 19.20
C ALA A 58 -11.56 -17.79 18.01
N ALA A 59 -12.28 -18.64 17.27
CA ALA A 59 -13.19 -18.19 16.22
C ALA A 59 -14.28 -17.24 16.77
N ALA A 60 -14.70 -17.40 18.03
CA ALA A 60 -15.66 -16.51 18.68
C ALA A 60 -15.09 -15.12 19.01
N TRP A 61 -13.76 -14.94 18.94
CA TRP A 61 -13.07 -13.66 19.15
C TRP A 61 -12.80 -12.94 17.84
N LEU A 62 -13.15 -13.51 16.69
CA LEU A 62 -12.98 -12.84 15.41
C LEU A 62 -13.88 -11.59 15.37
N PRO A 63 -13.34 -10.42 14.97
CA PRO A 63 -14.17 -9.25 14.76
C PRO A 63 -15.14 -9.52 13.61
N ALA A 64 -16.35 -8.98 13.68
CA ALA A 64 -17.38 -9.16 12.65
C ALA A 64 -16.88 -8.82 11.22
N LYS A 65 -15.92 -7.89 11.12
CA LYS A 65 -15.25 -7.53 9.87
C LYS A 65 -13.74 -7.46 10.08
N ILE A 66 -13.02 -8.21 9.25
CA ILE A 66 -11.56 -8.09 9.10
C ILE A 66 -11.31 -7.31 7.80
N ALA A 67 -10.83 -6.08 7.92
CA ALA A 67 -10.64 -5.19 6.77
C ALA A 67 -9.57 -5.73 5.80
N ILE A 68 -8.50 -6.29 6.34
CA ILE A 68 -7.37 -6.78 5.56
C ILE A 68 -7.54 -8.27 5.26
N LYS A 69 -7.79 -8.58 3.98
CA LYS A 69 -8.03 -9.94 3.48
C LYS A 69 -6.83 -10.89 3.68
N GLU A 70 -5.62 -10.36 3.85
CA GLU A 70 -4.44 -11.16 4.17
C GLU A 70 -4.47 -11.62 5.64
N SER A 71 -4.68 -10.69 6.57
CA SER A 71 -4.86 -10.96 7.99
C SER A 71 -6.02 -11.93 8.24
N MET A 72 -7.14 -11.72 7.53
CA MET A 72 -8.28 -12.65 7.53
C MET A 72 -7.83 -14.05 7.11
N ALA A 73 -7.13 -14.17 5.98
CA ALA A 73 -6.75 -15.47 5.45
C ALA A 73 -5.77 -16.22 6.37
N ILE A 74 -4.83 -15.51 6.99
CA ILE A 74 -3.89 -16.06 7.98
C ILE A 74 -4.64 -16.60 9.20
N ALA A 75 -5.52 -15.78 9.80
CA ALA A 75 -6.29 -16.17 10.97
C ALA A 75 -7.21 -17.37 10.69
N LEU A 76 -7.96 -17.33 9.57
CA LEU A 76 -8.85 -18.41 9.16
C LEU A 76 -8.08 -19.69 8.84
N ALA A 77 -6.95 -19.61 8.12
CA ALA A 77 -6.14 -20.78 7.82
C ALA A 77 -5.63 -21.44 9.10
N ARG A 78 -5.13 -20.67 10.08
CA ARG A 78 -4.67 -21.21 11.35
C ARG A 78 -5.82 -21.84 12.15
N LEU A 79 -6.96 -21.15 12.25
CA LEU A 79 -8.18 -21.68 12.88
C LEU A 79 -8.64 -23.00 12.24
N TRP A 80 -8.60 -23.08 10.92
CA TRP A 80 -8.93 -24.30 10.21
C TRP A 80 -7.91 -25.39 10.54
N MET A 81 -6.62 -25.11 10.56
CA MET A 81 -5.60 -26.12 10.91
C MET A 81 -5.80 -26.72 12.30
N VAL A 82 -6.06 -25.88 13.31
CA VAL A 82 -6.22 -26.33 14.71
C VAL A 82 -7.60 -26.94 15.00
N SER A 83 -8.60 -26.76 14.11
CA SER A 83 -9.93 -27.32 14.32
C SER A 83 -10.05 -28.79 13.93
N PRO A 84 -10.49 -29.68 14.85
CA PRO A 84 -10.84 -31.06 14.49
C PRO A 84 -12.16 -31.13 13.71
N ASP A 85 -13.16 -30.32 14.09
CA ASP A 85 -14.44 -30.22 13.38
C ASP A 85 -14.35 -29.20 12.23
N ARG A 86 -14.43 -29.76 11.03
CA ARG A 86 -14.34 -29.07 9.75
C ARG A 86 -15.61 -28.32 9.37
N ALA A 87 -16.77 -28.87 9.73
CA ALA A 87 -18.06 -28.28 9.41
C ALA A 87 -18.37 -27.13 10.36
N GLU A 88 -18.07 -27.30 11.65
CA GLU A 88 -18.24 -26.25 12.66
C GLU A 88 -17.35 -25.04 12.36
N ILE A 89 -16.06 -25.24 12.08
CA ILE A 89 -15.17 -24.10 11.82
C ILE A 89 -15.56 -23.36 10.53
N LEU A 90 -16.05 -24.07 9.51
CA LEU A 90 -16.57 -23.42 8.30
C LEU A 90 -17.84 -22.61 8.59
N ARG A 91 -18.72 -23.08 9.48
CA ARG A 91 -19.88 -22.29 9.93
C ARG A 91 -19.44 -21.04 10.69
N ALA A 92 -18.49 -21.18 11.62
CA ALA A 92 -17.99 -20.08 12.43
C ALA A 92 -17.24 -19.01 11.62
N THR A 93 -16.55 -19.40 10.55
CA THR A 93 -15.69 -18.49 9.76
C THR A 93 -16.28 -18.10 8.41
N GLY A 94 -17.34 -18.76 7.95
CA GLY A 94 -17.89 -18.62 6.60
C GLY A 94 -18.36 -17.20 6.26
N ALA A 95 -18.81 -16.43 7.25
CA ALA A 95 -19.23 -15.03 7.08
C ALA A 95 -18.10 -14.11 6.57
N HIS A 96 -16.82 -14.50 6.74
CA HIS A 96 -15.68 -13.74 6.22
C HIS A 96 -15.31 -14.08 4.77
N LEU A 97 -15.82 -15.19 4.22
CA LEU A 97 -15.49 -15.71 2.89
C LEU A 97 -16.52 -15.29 1.84
N ALA A 98 -16.46 -14.02 1.45
CA ALA A 98 -17.46 -13.44 0.54
C ALA A 98 -17.22 -13.76 -0.95
N THR A 99 -15.97 -14.06 -1.34
CA THR A 99 -15.57 -14.20 -2.74
C THR A 99 -14.67 -15.42 -2.96
N ALA A 100 -14.57 -15.90 -4.20
CA ALA A 100 -13.63 -16.96 -4.56
C ALA A 100 -12.20 -16.56 -4.20
N THR A 101 -11.87 -15.28 -4.34
CA THR A 101 -10.54 -14.76 -3.98
C THR A 101 -10.26 -14.86 -2.49
N ASP A 102 -11.25 -14.66 -1.63
CA ASP A 102 -11.10 -14.84 -0.18
C ASP A 102 -10.77 -16.31 0.16
N VAL A 103 -11.51 -17.25 -0.45
CA VAL A 103 -11.23 -18.69 -0.30
C VAL A 103 -9.87 -19.07 -0.86
N LEU A 104 -9.47 -18.47 -1.98
CA LEU A 104 -8.14 -18.69 -2.56
C LEU A 104 -7.02 -18.30 -1.61
N ARG A 105 -7.15 -17.16 -0.91
CA ARG A 105 -6.15 -16.70 0.06
C ARG A 105 -5.96 -17.72 1.18
N VAL A 106 -7.06 -18.18 1.78
CA VAL A 106 -7.03 -19.21 2.82
C VAL A 106 -6.38 -20.49 2.29
N ALA A 107 -6.80 -20.97 1.12
CA ALA A 107 -6.27 -22.18 0.51
C ALA A 107 -4.75 -22.08 0.24
N VAL A 108 -4.27 -20.92 -0.22
CA VAL A 108 -2.84 -20.69 -0.47
C VAL A 108 -2.05 -20.69 0.84
N VAL A 109 -2.54 -20.02 1.89
CA VAL A 109 -1.89 -20.03 3.22
C VAL A 109 -1.80 -21.45 3.78
N LEU A 110 -2.89 -22.22 3.71
CA LEU A 110 -2.92 -23.63 4.14
C LEU A 110 -1.90 -24.50 3.40
N MET A 111 -1.56 -24.14 2.16
CA MET A 111 -0.57 -24.82 1.33
C MET A 111 0.86 -24.24 1.47
N GLY A 112 1.10 -23.37 2.46
CA GLY A 112 2.40 -22.75 2.72
C GLY A 112 2.76 -21.59 1.80
N GLY A 113 1.79 -21.00 1.11
CA GLY A 113 1.97 -19.83 0.25
C GLY A 113 1.61 -18.51 0.93
N ASP A 114 1.75 -17.42 0.17
CA ASP A 114 1.51 -16.05 0.62
C ASP A 114 0.04 -15.62 0.48
N ALA A 115 -0.53 -15.05 1.57
CA ALA A 115 -1.92 -14.60 1.63
C ALA A 115 -2.22 -13.44 0.65
N GLY A 116 -1.20 -12.71 0.20
CA GLY A 116 -1.30 -11.63 -0.75
C GLY A 116 -1.58 -12.08 -2.18
N LEU A 117 -1.42 -13.37 -2.50
CA LEU A 117 -1.55 -13.95 -3.84
C LEU A 117 -0.62 -13.30 -4.86
N VAL A 118 0.60 -12.97 -4.44
CA VAL A 118 1.60 -12.42 -5.33
C VAL A 118 2.14 -13.54 -6.23
N VAL A 119 1.91 -13.42 -7.54
CA VAL A 119 2.31 -14.41 -8.54
C VAL A 119 3.56 -13.92 -9.26
N GLY A 120 4.64 -14.69 -9.22
CA GLY A 120 5.92 -14.38 -9.88
C GLY A 120 6.86 -15.60 -9.86
N LYS A 121 8.14 -15.42 -10.25
CA LYS A 121 9.20 -16.44 -10.03
C LYS A 121 9.27 -16.92 -8.56
N GLU A 122 8.67 -16.15 -7.65
CA GLU A 122 8.70 -16.25 -6.19
C GLU A 122 7.45 -16.90 -5.55
N THR A 123 6.41 -17.25 -6.31
CA THR A 123 5.44 -18.22 -5.76
C THR A 123 6.18 -19.54 -5.55
N PRO A 124 6.05 -20.23 -4.40
CA PRO A 124 6.69 -21.53 -4.25
C PRO A 124 6.37 -22.38 -5.48
N LYS A 125 7.41 -22.86 -6.17
CA LYS A 125 7.27 -23.62 -7.44
C LYS A 125 6.30 -24.79 -7.27
N ARG A 126 6.11 -25.25 -6.03
CA ARG A 126 5.12 -26.25 -5.63
C ARG A 126 4.38 -25.77 -4.39
N LEU A 127 3.05 -25.69 -4.48
CA LEU A 127 2.19 -25.57 -3.30
C LEU A 127 2.21 -26.88 -2.51
N GLY A 128 2.16 -26.77 -1.18
CA GLY A 128 2.05 -27.90 -0.28
C GLY A 128 0.77 -28.72 -0.50
N SER A 129 0.74 -29.95 0.01
CA SER A 129 -0.46 -30.79 0.00
C SER A 129 -1.36 -30.47 1.20
N LEU A 130 -2.67 -30.58 1.01
CA LEU A 130 -3.63 -30.50 2.12
C LEU A 130 -4.09 -31.89 2.57
N PRO A 131 -4.35 -32.11 3.87
CA PRO A 131 -5.12 -33.23 4.36
C PRO A 131 -6.51 -33.29 3.71
N ARG A 132 -7.07 -34.49 3.54
CA ARG A 132 -8.37 -34.71 2.88
C ARG A 132 -9.50 -33.87 3.49
N GLY A 133 -9.53 -33.75 4.82
CA GLY A 133 -10.52 -32.93 5.53
C GLY A 133 -10.45 -31.45 5.14
N LEU A 134 -9.25 -30.88 5.04
CA LEU A 134 -9.06 -29.48 4.65
C LEU A 134 -9.36 -29.24 3.16
N ARG A 135 -9.05 -30.19 2.26
CA ARG A 135 -9.46 -30.11 0.85
C ARG A 135 -10.98 -29.95 0.73
N ARG A 136 -11.72 -30.79 1.47
CA ARG A 136 -13.18 -30.77 1.48
C ARG A 136 -13.72 -29.43 1.98
N VAL A 137 -13.20 -28.90 3.10
CA VAL A 137 -13.64 -27.60 3.64
C VAL A 137 -13.43 -26.47 2.63
N VAL A 138 -12.29 -26.43 1.95
CA VAL A 138 -12.03 -25.42 0.92
C VAL A 138 -13.05 -25.53 -0.22
N LEU A 139 -13.34 -26.75 -0.69
CA LEU A 139 -14.34 -26.97 -1.75
C LEU A 139 -15.76 -26.63 -1.29
N GLU A 140 -16.14 -26.99 -0.06
CA GLU A 140 -17.43 -26.62 0.54
C GLU A 140 -17.57 -25.10 0.69
N ALA A 141 -16.49 -24.39 1.01
CA ALA A 141 -16.48 -22.93 1.05
C ALA A 141 -16.70 -22.32 -0.34
N LEU A 142 -16.12 -22.89 -1.40
CA LEU A 142 -16.34 -22.44 -2.79
C LEU A 142 -17.77 -22.73 -3.24
N ASP A 143 -18.31 -23.90 -2.93
CA ASP A 143 -19.63 -24.34 -3.38
C ASP A 143 -20.78 -23.51 -2.79
N LYS A 144 -20.55 -22.83 -1.66
CA LYS A 144 -21.48 -21.88 -1.03
C LYS A 144 -21.51 -20.50 -1.69
N ILE A 145 -20.58 -20.19 -2.60
CA ILE A 145 -20.54 -18.90 -3.29
C ILE A 145 -21.65 -18.90 -4.36
N PRO A 146 -22.48 -17.84 -4.46
CA PRO A 146 -23.61 -17.80 -5.38
C PRO A 146 -23.27 -18.17 -6.83
N ASP A 147 -24.23 -18.84 -7.45
CA ASP A 147 -24.10 -19.41 -8.79
C ASP A 147 -23.77 -18.36 -9.86
N GLY A 148 -22.86 -18.69 -10.78
CA GLY A 148 -22.38 -17.80 -11.85
C GLY A 148 -21.29 -16.80 -11.44
N ALA A 149 -21.19 -16.41 -10.16
CA ALA A 149 -20.13 -15.54 -9.67
C ALA A 149 -18.80 -16.29 -9.49
N LEU A 150 -18.85 -17.52 -8.96
CA LEU A 150 -17.66 -18.32 -8.66
C LEU A 150 -16.76 -18.53 -9.90
N ALA A 151 -17.33 -19.05 -11.00
CA ALA A 151 -16.56 -19.35 -12.20
C ALA A 151 -15.97 -18.09 -12.85
N GLU A 152 -16.70 -16.96 -12.83
CA GLU A 152 -16.21 -15.65 -13.26
C GLU A 152 -15.04 -15.17 -12.38
N GLU A 153 -15.21 -15.19 -11.06
CA GLU A 153 -14.19 -14.72 -10.11
C GLU A 153 -12.91 -15.55 -10.15
N MET A 154 -13.03 -16.86 -10.34
CA MET A 154 -11.87 -17.74 -10.49
C MET A 154 -11.04 -17.42 -11.75
N GLN A 155 -11.62 -16.79 -12.79
CA GLN A 155 -10.83 -16.37 -13.96
C GLN A 155 -9.79 -15.31 -13.61
N ARG A 156 -10.05 -14.45 -12.62
CA ARG A 156 -9.09 -13.41 -12.17
C ARG A 156 -7.74 -13.99 -11.74
N HIS A 157 -7.76 -15.22 -11.21
CA HIS A 157 -6.58 -15.95 -10.74
C HIS A 157 -6.45 -17.32 -11.41
N ARG A 158 -6.84 -17.44 -12.68
CA ARG A 158 -6.95 -18.72 -13.43
C ARG A 158 -5.72 -19.62 -13.25
N GLY A 159 -4.51 -19.07 -13.42
CA GLY A 159 -3.27 -19.85 -13.33
C GLY A 159 -3.00 -20.40 -11.92
N LEU A 160 -3.31 -19.63 -10.87
CA LEU A 160 -3.16 -20.08 -9.49
C LEU A 160 -4.25 -21.10 -9.11
N TRP A 161 -5.48 -20.91 -9.59
CA TRP A 161 -6.56 -21.88 -9.40
C TRP A 161 -6.29 -23.22 -10.08
N LYS A 162 -5.64 -23.26 -11.24
CA LYS A 162 -5.20 -24.53 -11.84
C LYS A 162 -4.30 -25.32 -10.88
N ARG A 163 -3.28 -24.66 -10.32
CA ARG A 163 -2.34 -25.22 -9.33
C ARG A 163 -3.02 -25.65 -8.03
N VAL A 164 -3.89 -24.81 -7.47
CA VAL A 164 -4.65 -25.15 -6.25
C VAL A 164 -5.58 -26.33 -6.51
N GLY A 165 -6.27 -26.36 -7.65
CA GLY A 165 -7.17 -27.44 -8.03
C GLY A 165 -6.48 -28.79 -8.19
N GLU A 166 -5.19 -28.82 -8.55
CA GLU A 166 -4.38 -30.04 -8.55
C GLU A 166 -4.24 -30.65 -7.15
N ARG A 167 -4.25 -29.82 -6.10
CA ARG A 167 -4.16 -30.27 -4.71
C ARG A 167 -5.52 -30.54 -4.05
N LEU A 168 -6.58 -29.90 -4.54
CA LEU A 168 -7.93 -30.03 -3.98
C LEU A 168 -8.72 -31.23 -4.52
N HIS A 169 -8.42 -31.71 -5.72
CA HIS A 169 -9.17 -32.78 -6.40
C HIS A 169 -10.68 -32.49 -6.50
N PRO A 170 -11.10 -31.35 -7.09
CA PRO A 170 -12.50 -30.91 -7.08
C PRO A 170 -13.48 -31.91 -7.71
N PHE A 171 -13.02 -32.67 -8.71
CA PHE A 171 -13.87 -33.59 -9.46
C PHE A 171 -14.24 -34.88 -8.69
N GLU A 172 -13.48 -35.26 -7.66
CA GLU A 172 -13.84 -36.38 -6.76
C GLU A 172 -15.14 -36.09 -6.00
N HIS A 173 -15.49 -34.81 -5.87
CA HIS A 173 -16.67 -34.34 -5.15
C HIS A 173 -17.75 -33.79 -6.08
N ALA A 174 -17.67 -33.98 -7.41
CA ALA A 174 -18.56 -33.34 -8.39
C ALA A 174 -20.06 -33.56 -8.13
N ARG A 175 -20.46 -34.72 -7.59
CA ARG A 175 -21.86 -35.00 -7.21
C ARG A 175 -22.33 -34.23 -5.98
N ARG A 176 -21.44 -33.99 -5.03
CA ARG A 176 -21.75 -33.33 -3.75
C ARG A 176 -21.53 -31.83 -3.79
N LEU A 177 -20.56 -31.37 -4.60
CA LEU A 177 -20.11 -29.99 -4.73
C LEU A 177 -20.08 -29.61 -6.23
N PRO A 178 -21.24 -29.60 -6.91
CA PRO A 178 -21.31 -29.43 -8.36
C PRO A 178 -20.93 -28.02 -8.82
N THR A 179 -21.17 -26.98 -8.02
CA THR A 179 -20.83 -25.59 -8.36
C THR A 179 -19.32 -25.39 -8.36
N ALA A 180 -18.62 -25.90 -7.35
CA ALA A 180 -17.15 -25.89 -7.30
C ALA A 180 -16.55 -26.71 -8.46
N ALA A 181 -17.07 -27.91 -8.73
CA ALA A 181 -16.60 -28.75 -9.82
C ALA A 181 -16.76 -28.08 -11.20
N LEU A 182 -17.91 -27.45 -11.46
CA LEU A 182 -18.17 -26.68 -12.66
C LEU A 182 -17.16 -25.54 -12.82
N ALA A 183 -16.93 -24.76 -11.77
CA ALA A 183 -15.99 -23.63 -11.83
C ALA A 183 -14.55 -24.09 -12.14
N PHE A 184 -14.11 -25.21 -11.56
CA PHE A 184 -12.81 -25.81 -11.92
C PHE A 184 -12.77 -26.37 -13.34
N ALA A 185 -13.88 -26.89 -13.87
CA ALA A 185 -13.98 -27.32 -15.27
C ALA A 185 -13.78 -26.14 -16.22
N VAL A 186 -14.39 -24.98 -15.93
CA VAL A 186 -14.20 -23.72 -16.68
C VAL A 186 -12.74 -23.26 -16.63
N VAL A 187 -12.14 -23.19 -15.44
CA VAL A 187 -10.74 -22.77 -15.26
C VAL A 187 -9.77 -23.65 -16.06
N ARG A 188 -10.00 -24.96 -16.07
CA ARG A 188 -9.18 -25.95 -16.76
C ARG A 188 -9.47 -26.04 -18.27
N GLY A 189 -10.63 -25.58 -18.73
CA GLY A 189 -11.07 -25.78 -20.11
C GLY A 189 -11.38 -27.25 -20.39
N THR A 190 -11.97 -27.93 -19.41
CA THR A 190 -12.34 -29.35 -19.49
C THR A 190 -13.31 -29.58 -20.64
N LYS A 191 -13.04 -30.63 -21.43
CA LYS A 191 -13.94 -31.12 -22.48
C LYS A 191 -15.00 -32.02 -21.84
N VAL A 192 -16.26 -31.60 -21.88
CA VAL A 192 -17.34 -32.21 -21.09
C VAL A 192 -17.60 -33.66 -21.53
N ALA A 193 -17.52 -33.95 -22.83
CA ALA A 193 -17.68 -35.29 -23.37
C ALA A 193 -16.55 -36.26 -23.00
N LYS A 194 -15.41 -35.78 -22.50
CA LYS A 194 -14.22 -36.60 -22.19
C LYS A 194 -14.08 -36.99 -20.71
N VAL A 195 -15.07 -36.67 -19.87
CA VAL A 195 -15.00 -36.92 -18.42
C VAL A 195 -16.22 -37.65 -17.90
N SER A 196 -16.04 -38.56 -16.94
CA SER A 196 -17.10 -39.40 -16.37
C SER A 196 -18.17 -38.63 -15.58
N PHE A 197 -17.88 -37.38 -15.21
CA PHE A 197 -18.78 -36.46 -14.51
C PHE A 197 -19.38 -35.41 -15.45
N GLY A 198 -19.28 -35.59 -16.78
CA GLY A 198 -19.73 -34.62 -17.77
C GLY A 198 -21.20 -34.24 -17.64
N ASP A 199 -22.09 -35.20 -17.39
CA ASP A 199 -23.54 -34.94 -17.28
C ASP A 199 -23.89 -34.05 -16.07
N ILE A 200 -23.14 -34.19 -14.96
CA ILE A 200 -23.29 -33.32 -13.78
C ILE A 200 -22.92 -31.88 -14.15
N LEU A 201 -21.85 -31.70 -14.94
CA LEU A 201 -21.43 -30.39 -15.39
C LEU A 201 -22.44 -29.75 -16.34
N ARG A 202 -23.05 -30.53 -17.25
CA ARG A 202 -24.13 -30.04 -18.13
C ARG A 202 -25.33 -29.58 -17.31
N ALA A 203 -25.83 -30.46 -16.45
CA ALA A 203 -26.98 -30.17 -15.60
C ALA A 203 -26.77 -28.92 -14.72
N GLN A 204 -25.54 -28.69 -14.24
CA GLN A 204 -25.22 -27.49 -13.47
C GLN A 204 -25.02 -26.26 -14.34
N ALA A 205 -24.45 -26.39 -15.54
CA ALA A 205 -24.33 -25.29 -16.50
C ALA A 205 -25.70 -24.77 -16.96
N ASP A 206 -26.67 -25.65 -17.21
CA ASP A 206 -28.03 -25.28 -17.66
C ASP A 206 -28.79 -24.45 -16.62
N ARG A 207 -28.42 -24.57 -15.34
CA ARG A 207 -28.98 -23.78 -14.24
C ARG A 207 -28.33 -22.40 -14.10
N MET A 208 -27.29 -22.10 -14.88
CA MET A 208 -26.49 -20.88 -14.75
C MET A 208 -26.61 -19.98 -16.01
N PRO A 209 -27.30 -18.83 -15.94
CA PRO A 209 -27.56 -17.97 -17.10
C PRO A 209 -26.32 -17.43 -17.84
N ARG A 210 -25.16 -17.34 -17.17
CA ARG A 210 -23.90 -16.81 -17.73
C ARG A 210 -22.94 -17.90 -18.21
N VAL A 211 -23.35 -19.15 -18.10
CA VAL A 211 -22.57 -20.31 -18.50
C VAL A 211 -23.18 -20.88 -19.76
N ARG A 212 -22.34 -21.17 -20.76
CA ARG A 212 -22.79 -21.85 -21.97
C ARG A 212 -21.77 -22.91 -22.36
N ILE A 213 -22.24 -23.96 -23.03
CA ILE A 213 -21.37 -24.97 -23.62
C ILE A 213 -21.18 -24.65 -25.10
N ALA A 214 -19.93 -24.49 -25.53
CA ALA A 214 -19.57 -24.37 -26.93
C ALA A 214 -18.27 -25.13 -27.19
N ASP A 215 -18.18 -25.80 -28.34
CA ASP A 215 -17.05 -26.66 -28.72
C ASP A 215 -16.69 -27.69 -27.64
N ASP A 216 -17.73 -28.29 -27.03
CA ASP A 216 -17.63 -29.25 -25.92
C ASP A 216 -16.93 -28.69 -24.66
N ARG A 217 -16.88 -27.36 -24.52
CA ARG A 217 -16.29 -26.67 -23.37
C ARG A 217 -17.27 -25.73 -22.70
N ILE A 218 -17.13 -25.61 -21.39
CA ILE A 218 -17.91 -24.69 -20.58
C ILE A 218 -17.25 -23.31 -20.65
N LEU A 219 -17.98 -22.35 -21.20
CA LEU A 219 -17.59 -20.96 -21.32
C LEU A 219 -18.43 -20.09 -20.38
N VAL A 220 -17.82 -19.02 -19.87
CA VAL A 220 -18.49 -18.05 -19.01
C VAL A 220 -18.42 -16.68 -19.68
N THR A 221 -19.58 -16.07 -19.93
CA THR A 221 -19.63 -14.66 -20.32
C THR A 221 -19.39 -13.83 -19.07
N SER A 222 -18.15 -13.37 -18.89
CA SER A 222 -17.79 -12.56 -17.72
C SER A 222 -18.42 -11.18 -17.79
N TRP A 223 -18.84 -10.65 -16.65
CA TRP A 223 -19.28 -9.26 -16.54
C TRP A 223 -18.23 -8.28 -17.09
N GLY A 224 -16.94 -8.54 -16.84
CA GLY A 224 -15.84 -7.66 -17.29
C GLY A 224 -15.67 -7.66 -18.80
N GLY A 225 -15.81 -8.83 -19.45
CA GLY A 225 -15.73 -8.95 -20.91
C GLY A 225 -16.81 -8.11 -21.60
N ALA A 226 -18.05 -8.21 -21.14
CA ALA A 226 -19.16 -7.39 -21.68
C ALA A 226 -18.90 -5.87 -21.56
N ILE A 227 -18.32 -5.43 -20.43
CA ILE A 227 -17.93 -4.02 -20.25
C ILE A 227 -16.81 -3.61 -21.22
N GLU A 228 -15.78 -4.44 -21.41
CA GLU A 228 -14.70 -4.15 -22.38
C GLU A 228 -15.20 -4.09 -23.82
N ASP A 229 -16.14 -4.97 -24.18
CA ASP A 229 -16.71 -5.01 -25.53
C ASP A 229 -17.54 -3.75 -25.81
N GLY A 230 -18.37 -3.31 -24.87
CA GLY A 230 -19.10 -2.04 -24.99
C GLY A 230 -18.19 -0.82 -25.04
N LEU A 231 -17.14 -0.76 -24.19
CA LEU A 231 -16.15 0.32 -24.24
C LEU A 231 -15.42 0.38 -25.59
N ARG A 232 -15.08 -0.78 -26.16
CA ARG A 232 -14.43 -0.88 -27.49
C ARG A 232 -15.36 -0.46 -28.61
N ALA A 233 -16.65 -0.79 -28.51
CA ALA A 233 -17.69 -0.37 -29.44
C ALA A 233 -18.05 1.12 -29.31
N GLY A 234 -17.58 1.80 -28.26
CA GLY A 234 -17.94 3.19 -27.97
C GLY A 234 -19.31 3.36 -27.31
N ASP A 235 -19.92 2.26 -26.85
CA ASP A 235 -21.25 2.24 -26.25
C ASP A 235 -21.19 2.38 -24.72
N ALA A 236 -20.78 3.56 -24.26
CA ALA A 236 -20.77 3.90 -22.84
C ALA A 236 -22.18 3.91 -22.24
N ARG A 237 -23.19 4.36 -23.01
CA ARG A 237 -24.59 4.42 -22.60
C ARG A 237 -25.18 3.03 -22.37
N GLY A 238 -24.94 2.07 -23.26
CA GLY A 238 -25.48 0.70 -23.12
C GLY A 238 -24.89 -0.09 -21.95
N ILE A 239 -23.66 0.24 -21.53
CA ILE A 239 -22.99 -0.49 -20.44
C ILE A 239 -23.11 0.15 -19.06
N ILE A 240 -23.61 1.39 -18.94
CA ILE A 240 -23.50 2.15 -17.68
C ILE A 240 -24.28 1.52 -16.53
N ASP A 241 -25.50 1.04 -16.78
CA ASP A 241 -26.32 0.44 -15.72
C ASP A 241 -25.70 -0.88 -15.25
N GLN A 242 -25.14 -1.68 -16.17
CA GLN A 242 -24.37 -2.87 -15.82
C GLN A 242 -23.11 -2.50 -15.02
N LEU A 243 -22.41 -1.43 -15.40
CA LEU A 243 -21.21 -0.96 -14.71
C LEU A 243 -21.53 -0.45 -13.29
N ALA A 244 -22.67 0.24 -13.12
CA ALA A 244 -23.16 0.77 -11.85
C ALA A 244 -23.52 -0.30 -10.81
N THR A 245 -23.77 -1.56 -11.24
CA THR A 245 -23.91 -2.70 -10.31
C THR A 245 -22.64 -2.94 -9.48
N ARG A 246 -21.47 -2.52 -9.97
CA ARG A 246 -20.17 -2.59 -9.29
C ARG A 246 -19.54 -1.18 -9.16
N PRO A 247 -19.99 -0.32 -8.21
CA PRO A 247 -19.57 1.08 -8.11
C PRO A 247 -18.07 1.29 -8.02
N GLY A 248 -17.36 0.41 -7.31
CA GLY A 248 -15.90 0.50 -7.22
C GLY A 248 -15.21 0.31 -8.57
N GLU A 249 -15.77 -0.50 -9.47
CA GLU A 249 -15.25 -0.66 -10.83
C GLU A 249 -15.66 0.50 -11.73
N LEU A 250 -16.89 1.02 -11.59
CA LEU A 250 -17.34 2.24 -12.24
C LEU A 250 -16.41 3.42 -11.93
N LEU A 251 -16.11 3.66 -10.65
CA LEU A 251 -15.22 4.74 -10.21
C LEU A 251 -13.80 4.58 -10.76
N ARG A 252 -13.24 3.36 -10.76
CA ARG A 252 -11.90 3.09 -11.34
C ARG A 252 -11.84 3.30 -12.85
N ARG A 253 -12.98 3.21 -13.54
CA ARG A 253 -13.10 3.38 -14.99
C ARG A 253 -13.64 4.76 -15.40
N ALA A 254 -13.96 5.64 -14.46
CA ALA A 254 -14.60 6.93 -14.72
C ALA A 254 -13.90 7.71 -15.82
N ASP A 255 -12.57 7.84 -15.77
CA ASP A 255 -11.78 8.50 -16.81
C ASP A 255 -11.97 7.90 -18.21
N HIS A 256 -11.90 6.57 -18.32
CA HIS A 256 -12.05 5.87 -19.59
C HIS A 256 -13.47 6.05 -20.12
N LEU A 257 -14.46 5.90 -19.24
CA LEU A 257 -15.86 6.06 -19.58
C LEU A 257 -16.17 7.48 -20.06
N ILE A 258 -15.68 8.51 -19.36
CA ILE A 258 -15.84 9.92 -19.75
C ILE A 258 -15.20 10.16 -21.13
N ARG A 259 -13.97 9.67 -21.36
CA ARG A 259 -13.31 9.84 -22.67
C ARG A 259 -14.07 9.17 -23.81
N VAL A 260 -14.51 7.92 -23.61
CA VAL A 260 -15.29 7.19 -24.63
C VAL A 260 -16.59 7.94 -24.93
N THR A 261 -17.29 8.38 -23.89
CA THR A 261 -18.55 9.13 -24.02
C THR A 261 -18.32 10.46 -24.74
N GLN A 262 -17.33 11.25 -24.34
CA GLN A 262 -16.99 12.52 -24.99
C GLN A 262 -16.67 12.36 -26.47
N ALA A 263 -16.02 11.27 -26.86
CA ALA A 263 -15.59 11.03 -28.23
C ALA A 263 -16.66 10.38 -29.11
N ARG A 264 -17.57 9.57 -28.54
CA ARG A 264 -18.49 8.70 -29.31
C ARG A 264 -19.97 8.94 -29.04
N GLN A 265 -20.33 9.44 -27.86
CA GLN A 265 -21.71 9.65 -27.39
C GLN A 265 -21.79 10.94 -26.55
N PRO A 266 -21.39 12.11 -27.06
CA PRO A 266 -21.27 13.34 -26.27
C PRO A 266 -22.59 13.78 -25.61
N GLU A 267 -23.73 13.47 -26.22
CA GLU A 267 -25.07 13.69 -25.68
C GLU A 267 -25.36 12.88 -24.41
N ALA A 268 -24.69 11.74 -24.22
CA ALA A 268 -24.83 10.90 -23.03
C ALA A 268 -23.95 11.33 -21.85
N LEU A 269 -23.05 12.32 -22.04
CA LEU A 269 -22.05 12.69 -21.03
C LEU A 269 -22.68 13.10 -19.69
N GLY A 270 -23.77 13.88 -19.71
CA GLY A 270 -24.47 14.28 -18.48
C GLY A 270 -24.96 13.08 -17.67
N ALA A 271 -25.68 12.15 -18.31
CA ALA A 271 -26.18 10.94 -17.68
C ALA A 271 -25.05 10.04 -17.13
N ILE A 272 -23.92 9.96 -17.85
CA ILE A 272 -22.74 9.23 -17.38
C ILE A 272 -22.14 9.87 -16.12
N LEU A 273 -22.01 11.20 -16.08
CA LEU A 273 -21.50 11.92 -14.91
C LEU A 273 -22.41 11.72 -13.69
N GLU A 274 -23.73 11.79 -13.86
CA GLU A 274 -24.71 11.52 -12.80
C GLU A 274 -24.57 10.10 -12.23
N ARG A 275 -24.37 9.09 -13.10
CA ARG A 275 -24.15 7.70 -12.67
C ARG A 275 -22.84 7.54 -11.90
N ILE A 276 -21.77 8.21 -12.31
CA ILE A 276 -20.51 8.22 -11.57
C ILE A 276 -20.70 8.92 -10.21
N GLN A 277 -21.43 10.04 -10.17
CA GLN A 277 -21.74 10.75 -8.93
C GLN A 277 -22.53 9.87 -7.96
N GLN A 278 -23.57 9.15 -8.42
CA GLN A 278 -24.32 8.22 -7.57
C GLN A 278 -23.43 7.13 -6.97
N ALA A 279 -22.43 6.67 -7.73
CA ALA A 279 -21.49 5.65 -7.30
C ALA A 279 -20.51 6.12 -6.21
N THR A 280 -20.29 7.44 -6.04
CA THR A 280 -19.34 7.97 -5.04
C THR A 280 -19.76 7.58 -3.62
N SER A 281 -21.06 7.64 -3.32
CA SER A 281 -21.65 7.27 -2.02
C SER A 281 -21.28 5.86 -1.54
N ARG A 282 -21.06 4.94 -2.50
CA ARG A 282 -20.70 3.53 -2.28
C ARG A 282 -19.21 3.25 -2.53
N GLY A 283 -18.44 4.26 -2.92
CA GLY A 283 -17.01 4.15 -3.19
C GLY A 283 -16.16 4.03 -1.93
N ALA A 284 -15.11 3.21 -1.98
CA ALA A 284 -14.10 3.17 -0.93
C ALA A 284 -13.34 4.51 -0.86
N PRO A 285 -13.02 5.07 0.33
CA PRO A 285 -12.40 6.39 0.44
C PRO A 285 -11.09 6.54 -0.31
N ALA A 286 -10.23 5.52 -0.25
CA ALA A 286 -8.99 5.45 -1.02
C ALA A 286 -9.25 5.60 -2.53
N THR A 287 -10.27 4.92 -3.07
CA THR A 287 -10.64 5.03 -4.49
C THR A 287 -11.17 6.41 -4.84
N LEU A 288 -11.94 7.03 -3.95
CA LEU A 288 -12.44 8.39 -4.11
C LEU A 288 -11.30 9.42 -4.13
N LEU A 289 -10.38 9.35 -3.16
CA LEU A 289 -9.21 10.23 -3.10
C LEU A 289 -8.33 10.11 -4.35
N THR A 290 -8.04 8.88 -4.79
CA THR A 290 -7.30 8.65 -6.04
C THR A 290 -8.06 9.17 -7.25
N LEU A 291 -9.39 8.98 -7.32
CA LEU A 291 -10.19 9.48 -8.43
C LEU A 291 -10.16 11.01 -8.50
N ALA A 292 -10.33 11.70 -7.38
CA ALA A 292 -10.29 13.16 -7.32
C ALA A 292 -8.92 13.71 -7.76
N GLY A 293 -7.82 13.20 -7.18
CA GLY A 293 -6.46 13.60 -7.54
C GLY A 293 -6.14 13.32 -9.01
N HIS A 294 -6.55 12.15 -9.51
CA HIS A 294 -6.36 11.78 -10.91
C HIS A 294 -7.13 12.69 -11.85
N VAL A 295 -8.45 12.84 -11.66
CA VAL A 295 -9.32 13.60 -12.58
C VAL A 295 -9.01 15.09 -12.57
N ALA A 296 -8.63 15.66 -11.41
CA ALA A 296 -8.22 17.07 -11.30
C ALA A 296 -7.10 17.45 -12.28
N GLN A 297 -6.21 16.50 -12.60
CA GLN A 297 -5.05 16.73 -13.48
C GLN A 297 -5.30 16.33 -14.94
N ARG A 298 -6.52 15.89 -15.29
CA ARG A 298 -6.85 15.39 -16.64
C ARG A 298 -7.42 16.42 -17.61
N GLY A 299 -7.53 17.68 -17.20
CA GLY A 299 -7.80 18.80 -18.11
C GLY A 299 -6.65 19.13 -19.08
N LYS A 300 -5.45 18.58 -18.83
CA LYS A 300 -4.24 18.74 -19.66
C LYS A 300 -3.66 17.39 -20.08
N PRO A 301 -2.94 17.30 -21.21
CA PRO A 301 -2.26 16.08 -21.60
C PRO A 301 -1.11 15.77 -20.63
N TRP A 302 -0.83 14.49 -20.43
CA TRP A 302 0.36 14.04 -19.70
C TRP A 302 1.41 13.57 -20.70
N SER A 303 2.69 13.64 -20.34
CA SER A 303 3.75 13.11 -21.18
C SER A 303 3.73 11.58 -21.19
N ARG A 304 3.57 10.98 -20.01
CA ARG A 304 3.70 9.54 -19.79
C ARG A 304 2.72 9.01 -18.75
N ARG A 305 2.48 7.71 -18.82
CA ARG A 305 1.73 6.92 -17.84
C ARG A 305 2.66 5.94 -17.19
N VAL A 306 2.53 5.80 -15.88
CA VAL A 306 3.33 4.88 -15.09
C VAL A 306 2.39 3.92 -14.37
N PHE A 307 2.74 2.65 -14.43
CA PHE A 307 1.96 1.55 -13.87
C PHE A 307 2.86 0.76 -12.95
N PHE A 308 2.30 0.31 -11.83
CA PHE A 308 2.96 -0.61 -10.92
C PHE A 308 2.15 -1.91 -10.88
N PRO A 309 2.36 -2.82 -11.85
CA PRO A 309 1.75 -4.13 -11.80
C PRO A 309 2.05 -4.80 -10.47
N LYS A 310 1.06 -5.52 -9.94
CA LYS A 310 1.22 -6.25 -8.69
C LYS A 310 2.20 -7.42 -8.90
N SER A 311 3.38 -7.32 -8.31
CA SER A 311 4.40 -8.36 -8.28
C SER A 311 5.20 -8.30 -6.98
N ALA A 312 5.99 -9.35 -6.70
CA ALA A 312 6.79 -9.44 -5.47
C ALA A 312 8.00 -8.50 -5.50
N VAL A 313 8.57 -8.33 -6.70
CA VAL A 313 9.51 -7.27 -7.05
C VAL A 313 8.73 -6.15 -7.72
N LEU A 314 8.85 -4.91 -7.27
CA LEU A 314 8.15 -3.79 -7.89
C LEU A 314 8.73 -3.53 -9.28
N LYS A 315 7.91 -3.70 -10.31
CA LYS A 315 8.23 -3.26 -11.67
C LYS A 315 7.42 -2.00 -11.95
N ALA A 316 8.10 -0.91 -12.25
CA ALA A 316 7.46 0.22 -12.92
C ALA A 316 7.40 -0.12 -14.42
N TRP A 317 6.25 0.08 -15.04
CA TRP A 317 6.12 0.07 -16.49
C TRP A 317 5.61 1.43 -16.90
N SER A 318 6.23 2.06 -17.90
CA SER A 318 5.79 3.35 -18.39
C SER A 318 5.68 3.40 -19.90
N MET A 319 4.77 4.23 -20.38
CA MET A 319 4.53 4.46 -21.80
C MET A 319 4.15 5.93 -22.04
N PRO A 320 4.33 6.46 -23.26
CA PRO A 320 3.76 7.76 -23.62
C PRO A 320 2.24 7.80 -23.38
N ASP A 321 1.73 8.94 -22.91
CA ASP A 321 0.28 9.13 -22.76
C ASP A 321 -0.31 9.71 -24.04
N HIS A 322 -1.22 8.96 -24.66
CA HIS A 322 -1.96 9.39 -25.86
C HIS A 322 -3.45 9.62 -25.57
N ARG A 323 -3.87 9.62 -24.30
CA ARG A 323 -5.27 9.83 -23.94
C ARG A 323 -5.65 11.29 -24.14
N ALA A 324 -6.81 11.53 -24.75
CA ALA A 324 -7.42 12.85 -24.81
C ALA A 324 -7.66 13.43 -23.40
N SER A 325 -7.53 14.75 -23.28
CA SER A 325 -7.90 15.50 -22.08
C SER A 325 -9.41 15.45 -21.85
N LEU A 326 -9.81 15.51 -20.59
CA LEU A 326 -11.23 15.59 -20.21
C LEU A 326 -11.70 17.04 -20.30
N ARG A 327 -12.95 17.26 -20.73
CA ARG A 327 -13.58 18.58 -20.69
C ARG A 327 -13.57 19.17 -19.26
N PRO A 328 -13.34 20.49 -19.09
CA PRO A 328 -13.29 21.13 -17.76
C PRO A 328 -14.55 20.95 -16.91
N ASP A 329 -15.73 20.95 -17.52
CA ASP A 329 -17.01 20.73 -16.83
C ASP A 329 -17.13 19.31 -16.25
N ALA A 330 -16.68 18.30 -16.99
CA ALA A 330 -16.61 16.91 -16.51
C ALA A 330 -15.59 16.76 -15.37
N VAL A 331 -14.43 17.42 -15.47
CA VAL A 331 -13.42 17.45 -14.39
C VAL A 331 -14.03 18.04 -13.13
N ASN A 332 -14.62 19.24 -13.23
CA ASN A 332 -15.23 19.94 -12.10
C ASN A 332 -16.35 19.12 -11.46
N SER A 333 -17.27 18.58 -12.27
CA SER A 333 -18.39 17.75 -11.80
C SER A 333 -17.93 16.57 -10.93
N ILE A 334 -16.91 15.82 -11.38
CA ILE A 334 -16.39 14.68 -10.63
C ILE A 334 -15.64 15.10 -9.38
N VAL A 335 -14.74 16.09 -9.48
CA VAL A 335 -13.93 16.54 -8.33
C VAL A 335 -14.82 17.08 -7.21
N THR A 336 -15.76 17.96 -7.53
CA THR A 336 -16.69 18.53 -6.55
C THR A 336 -17.57 17.45 -5.91
N SER A 337 -18.11 16.52 -6.71
CA SER A 337 -18.95 15.43 -6.20
C SER A 337 -18.20 14.50 -5.25
N VAL A 338 -16.95 14.18 -5.58
CA VAL A 338 -16.11 13.32 -4.74
C VAL A 338 -15.68 14.02 -3.46
N GLN A 339 -15.27 15.29 -3.54
CA GLN A 339 -14.92 16.09 -2.37
C GLN A 339 -16.12 16.25 -1.42
N ALA A 340 -17.31 16.54 -1.95
CA ALA A 340 -18.53 16.64 -1.17
C ALA A 340 -18.85 15.33 -0.41
N GLU A 341 -18.72 14.18 -1.07
CA GLU A 341 -18.93 12.89 -0.41
C GLU A 341 -17.88 12.61 0.67
N LEU A 342 -16.60 12.90 0.42
CA LEU A 342 -15.54 12.71 1.42
C LEU A 342 -15.73 13.62 2.64
N VAL A 343 -16.14 14.87 2.42
CA VAL A 343 -16.50 15.83 3.47
C VAL A 343 -17.68 15.32 4.29
N ARG A 344 -18.77 14.89 3.64
CA ARG A 344 -19.96 14.34 4.32
C ARG A 344 -19.60 13.18 5.25
N ARG A 345 -18.66 12.32 4.84
CA ARG A 345 -18.18 11.21 5.68
C ARG A 345 -17.32 11.67 6.85
N ALA A 346 -16.54 12.73 6.67
CA ALA A 346 -15.75 13.35 7.74
C ALA A 346 -16.64 14.07 8.77
N GLU A 347 -17.72 14.71 8.33
CA GLU A 347 -18.70 15.38 9.19
C GLU A 347 -19.42 14.41 10.14
N ALA A 348 -19.58 13.14 9.75
CA ALA A 348 -20.14 12.09 10.59
C ALA A 348 -19.18 11.60 11.70
N ARG A 349 -17.99 12.21 11.84
CA ARG A 349 -17.01 11.90 12.89
C ARG A 349 -17.04 12.94 14.00
N SER A 350 -16.32 12.66 15.08
CA SER A 350 -16.20 13.57 16.22
C SER A 350 -15.72 14.95 15.76
N ARG A 351 -16.39 15.98 16.27
CA ARG A 351 -16.07 17.39 16.03
C ARG A 351 -15.15 17.92 17.13
N PHE A 352 -14.37 18.94 16.78
CA PHE A 352 -13.39 19.59 17.62
C PHE A 352 -13.55 21.10 17.52
N ALA A 353 -13.15 21.81 18.57
CA ALA A 353 -13.14 23.27 18.52
C ALA A 353 -12.15 23.77 17.44
N ARG A 354 -10.99 23.13 17.36
CA ARG A 354 -9.91 23.49 16.44
C ARG A 354 -9.21 22.28 15.81
N ALA A 355 -8.57 22.54 14.69
CA ALA A 355 -7.62 21.66 14.03
C ALA A 355 -6.27 22.34 13.83
N VAL A 356 -5.18 21.57 13.87
CA VAL A 356 -3.83 22.04 13.51
C VAL A 356 -3.24 21.09 12.46
N ILE A 357 -2.81 21.63 11.33
CA ILE A 357 -2.23 20.85 10.23
C ILE A 357 -0.93 21.47 9.74
N ASP A 358 0.01 20.64 9.28
CA ASP A 358 1.30 21.11 8.76
C ASP A 358 1.30 21.20 7.24
N ARG A 359 1.79 22.32 6.69
CA ARG A 359 1.92 22.53 5.23
C ARG A 359 2.84 21.50 4.58
N GLY A 360 3.83 20.97 5.31
CA GLY A 360 4.72 19.94 4.78
C GLY A 360 4.03 18.59 4.52
N LEU A 361 2.77 18.37 4.93
CA LEU A 361 2.01 17.19 4.52
C LEU A 361 1.75 17.12 3.00
N LEU A 362 1.93 18.21 2.26
CA LEU A 362 1.89 18.24 0.79
C LEU A 362 2.97 17.33 0.16
N ASP A 363 4.07 17.13 0.87
CA ASP A 363 5.23 16.37 0.41
C ASP A 363 5.04 14.85 0.62
N LEU A 364 3.98 14.45 1.33
CA LEU A 364 3.73 13.06 1.73
C LEU A 364 2.49 12.52 1.03
N LEU A 365 2.60 11.38 0.37
CA LEU A 365 1.46 10.76 -0.31
C LEU A 365 0.54 10.04 0.69
N VAL A 366 -0.73 9.86 0.33
CA VAL A 366 -1.62 8.98 1.10
C VAL A 366 -1.28 7.52 0.82
N PRO A 367 -1.08 6.65 1.85
CA PRO A 367 -0.86 5.23 1.64
C PRO A 367 -2.16 4.53 1.21
N ILE A 368 -2.39 4.41 -0.10
CA ILE A 368 -3.66 3.93 -0.68
C ILE A 368 -3.69 2.40 -0.89
N SER A 369 -2.54 1.72 -0.87
CA SER A 369 -2.48 0.25 -1.09
C SER A 369 -1.17 -0.42 -0.66
N GLU A 370 -0.38 0.22 0.21
CA GLU A 370 0.94 -0.30 0.57
C GLU A 370 0.80 -1.49 1.52
N ARG A 371 1.18 -2.67 1.02
CA ARG A 371 1.16 -3.94 1.78
C ARG A 371 2.46 -4.21 2.51
N SER A 372 3.52 -3.55 2.06
CA SER A 372 4.90 -3.77 2.47
C SER A 372 5.45 -2.40 2.84
N ALA A 373 4.97 -1.82 3.93
CA ALA A 373 5.69 -0.72 4.54
C ALA A 373 6.92 -1.37 5.20
N THR A 374 8.08 -1.16 4.59
CA THR A 374 9.37 -1.49 5.17
C THR A 374 9.45 -0.88 6.56
N LYS A 375 9.83 -1.66 7.58
CA LYS A 375 10.00 -1.15 8.95
C LYS A 375 10.95 0.04 8.87
N SER A 376 10.46 1.22 9.21
CA SER A 376 11.21 2.47 9.11
C SER A 376 10.88 3.30 10.34
N LYS A 377 11.86 4.08 10.80
CA LYS A 377 11.69 4.99 11.94
C LYS A 377 10.54 5.96 11.66
N ILE A 378 10.43 6.38 10.40
CA ILE A 378 9.35 7.18 9.86
C ILE A 378 8.87 6.51 8.56
N ALA A 379 7.64 6.02 8.54
CA ALA A 379 7.07 5.35 7.37
C ALA A 379 6.60 6.37 6.32
N TRP A 380 7.45 6.65 5.33
CA TRP A 380 7.08 7.46 4.17
C TRP A 380 6.39 6.61 3.12
N PRO A 381 5.17 6.99 2.68
CA PRO A 381 4.53 6.32 1.56
C PRO A 381 5.39 6.46 0.29
N ARG A 382 5.40 5.42 -0.52
CA ARG A 382 6.22 5.32 -1.72
C ARG A 382 5.91 6.44 -2.71
N GLY A 383 6.96 7.16 -3.09
CA GLY A 383 6.91 8.29 -4.00
C GLY A 383 6.67 9.63 -3.31
N SER A 384 6.65 9.69 -1.98
CA SER A 384 6.70 10.94 -1.23
C SER A 384 8.02 11.67 -1.47
N GLU A 385 7.98 13.01 -1.44
CA GLU A 385 9.09 13.88 -1.82
C GLU A 385 9.35 14.98 -0.80
N ILE A 386 10.43 14.85 -0.03
CA ILE A 386 10.71 15.75 1.08
C ILE A 386 11.85 16.69 0.71
N PRO A 387 11.75 17.99 1.06
CA PRO A 387 12.85 18.92 0.86
C PRO A 387 14.06 18.50 1.69
N ILE A 388 15.24 18.57 1.09
CA ILE A 388 16.50 18.44 1.82
C ILE A 388 16.76 19.79 2.49
N PRO A 389 16.92 19.85 3.82
CA PRO A 389 17.31 21.07 4.52
C PRO A 389 18.58 21.66 3.93
N GLN A 390 18.79 22.97 4.11
CA GLN A 390 19.99 23.63 3.62
C GLN A 390 21.24 22.98 4.25
N SER A 391 21.96 22.22 3.44
CA SER A 391 23.13 21.44 3.82
C SER A 391 24.05 21.33 2.61
N GLU A 392 25.35 21.35 2.87
CA GLU A 392 26.39 21.19 1.84
C GLU A 392 26.61 19.72 1.49
N SER A 393 26.37 18.81 2.45
CA SER A 393 26.69 17.40 2.33
C SER A 393 25.62 16.47 2.91
N LEU A 394 25.49 15.31 2.28
CA LEU A 394 24.60 14.23 2.68
C LEU A 394 25.42 12.95 2.85
N ARG A 395 25.12 12.17 3.89
CA ARG A 395 25.71 10.84 4.07
C ARG A 395 24.66 9.77 3.92
N LEU A 396 24.77 8.96 2.88
CA LEU A 396 24.04 7.72 2.76
C LEU A 396 24.74 6.66 3.60
N PHE A 397 23.96 5.80 4.25
CA PHE A 397 24.53 4.74 5.08
C PHE A 397 23.81 3.41 4.85
N LEU A 398 24.56 2.34 5.09
CA LEU A 398 24.13 0.95 5.10
C LEU A 398 24.73 0.28 6.33
N HIS A 399 23.96 -0.57 7.00
CA HIS A 399 24.43 -1.41 8.09
C HIS A 399 23.80 -2.78 8.01
N TRP A 400 24.57 -3.81 8.33
CA TRP A 400 24.07 -5.17 8.43
C TRP A 400 24.88 -6.02 9.39
N GLU A 401 24.37 -7.22 9.66
CA GLU A 401 24.99 -8.25 10.49
C GLU A 401 24.91 -9.61 9.77
N ASP A 402 25.96 -10.42 9.92
CA ASP A 402 26.03 -11.78 9.43
C ASP A 402 24.93 -12.64 10.09
N ALA A 403 24.22 -13.43 9.29
CA ALA A 403 23.31 -14.42 9.82
C ALA A 403 24.11 -15.59 10.43
N GLN A 404 23.53 -16.31 11.40
CA GLN A 404 24.21 -17.45 12.04
C GLN A 404 24.74 -18.45 11.00
N GLY A 405 26.06 -18.64 10.96
CA GLY A 405 26.73 -19.55 10.02
C GLY A 405 26.70 -19.12 8.55
N THR A 406 26.28 -17.89 8.24
CA THR A 406 26.18 -17.37 6.87
C THR A 406 26.77 -15.96 6.81
N ARG A 407 27.94 -15.81 6.15
CA ARG A 407 28.50 -14.48 5.84
C ARG A 407 27.52 -13.70 4.98
N VAL A 408 27.33 -12.42 5.27
CA VAL A 408 26.51 -11.50 4.49
C VAL A 408 27.41 -10.41 3.93
N ASP A 409 27.28 -10.19 2.63
CA ASP A 409 28.08 -9.26 1.86
C ASP A 409 27.12 -8.27 1.18
N LEU A 410 27.03 -7.05 1.71
CA LEU A 410 26.15 -6.01 1.19
C LEU A 410 26.97 -4.81 0.73
N ASP A 411 26.61 -4.26 -0.42
CA ASP A 411 27.27 -3.07 -0.97
C ASP A 411 26.33 -1.87 -0.95
N LEU A 412 26.82 -0.74 -0.45
CA LEU A 412 26.22 0.57 -0.69
C LEU A 412 26.72 1.14 -2.03
N SER A 413 25.82 1.67 -2.84
CA SER A 413 26.21 2.30 -4.10
C SER A 413 25.37 3.53 -4.41
N VAL A 414 25.97 4.49 -5.11
CA VAL A 414 25.29 5.68 -5.64
C VAL A 414 25.53 5.80 -7.13
N ALA A 415 24.46 5.77 -7.91
CA ALA A 415 24.49 6.04 -9.35
C ALA A 415 24.06 7.49 -9.64
N LEU A 416 24.88 8.22 -10.38
CA LEU A 416 24.65 9.61 -10.76
C LEU A 416 24.13 9.70 -12.19
N PHE A 417 23.09 10.50 -12.41
CA PHE A 417 22.47 10.72 -13.71
C PHE A 417 22.25 12.20 -13.99
N ASP A 418 22.32 12.59 -15.26
CA ASP A 418 21.98 13.94 -15.72
C ASP A 418 20.45 14.14 -15.82
N ALA A 419 20.01 15.33 -16.24
CA ALA A 419 18.59 15.65 -16.40
C ALA A 419 17.86 14.78 -17.46
N SER A 420 18.60 14.14 -18.37
CA SER A 420 18.07 13.22 -19.37
C SER A 420 18.12 11.75 -18.93
N TRP A 421 18.46 11.48 -17.66
CA TRP A 421 18.69 10.15 -17.10
C TRP A 421 19.82 9.37 -17.79
N ARG A 422 20.80 10.08 -18.38
CA ARG A 422 22.05 9.47 -18.86
C ARG A 422 23.02 9.36 -17.69
N HIS A 423 23.74 8.24 -17.61
CA HIS A 423 24.69 7.97 -16.53
C HIS A 423 25.87 8.95 -16.59
N VAL A 424 26.19 9.57 -15.45
CA VAL A 424 27.30 10.52 -15.27
C VAL A 424 28.46 9.88 -14.53
N GLY A 425 28.17 9.08 -13.50
CA GLY A 425 29.18 8.47 -12.65
C GLY A 425 28.57 7.50 -11.64
N THR A 426 29.43 6.72 -10.97
CA THR A 426 29.03 5.79 -9.92
C THR A 426 30.04 5.85 -8.79
N CYS A 427 29.56 5.96 -7.55
CA CYS A 427 30.35 5.78 -6.34
C CYS A 427 29.95 4.44 -5.70
N ASP A 428 30.88 3.49 -5.66
CA ASP A 428 30.69 2.13 -5.12
C ASP A 428 32.05 1.54 -4.70
N PHE A 429 32.10 0.27 -4.30
CA PHE A 429 33.32 -0.42 -3.89
C PHE A 429 34.44 -0.43 -4.96
N THR A 430 34.09 -0.28 -6.25
CA THR A 430 35.08 -0.20 -7.36
C THR A 430 35.55 1.22 -7.64
N HIS A 431 34.77 2.23 -7.24
CA HIS A 431 35.06 3.66 -7.43
C HIS A 431 34.78 4.42 -6.12
N LEU A 432 35.73 4.33 -5.19
CA LEU A 432 35.59 4.90 -3.84
C LEU A 432 35.56 6.43 -3.82
N VAL A 433 36.11 7.10 -4.82
CA VAL A 433 36.10 8.57 -4.94
C VAL A 433 35.69 8.94 -6.36
N VAL A 434 34.72 9.84 -6.48
CA VAL A 434 34.16 10.29 -7.76
C VAL A 434 34.28 11.81 -7.86
N GLY A 435 34.81 12.28 -8.99
CA GLY A 435 35.08 13.71 -9.22
C GLY A 435 36.12 14.27 -8.23
N ASP A 436 36.05 15.58 -7.95
CA ASP A 436 36.85 16.20 -6.89
C ASP A 436 36.19 15.99 -5.51
N HIS A 437 36.19 14.73 -5.06
CA HIS A 437 35.52 14.30 -3.82
C HIS A 437 34.05 14.72 -3.79
N ALA A 438 33.40 14.69 -4.96
CA ALA A 438 31.98 14.98 -5.10
C ALA A 438 31.15 13.87 -4.44
N ALA A 439 31.60 12.61 -4.59
CA ALA A 439 31.13 11.48 -3.82
C ALA A 439 32.32 10.66 -3.28
N THR A 440 32.23 10.23 -2.02
CA THR A 440 33.28 9.45 -1.35
C THR A 440 32.67 8.28 -0.59
N HIS A 441 33.10 7.06 -0.89
CA HIS A 441 32.75 5.82 -0.21
C HIS A 441 33.70 5.54 0.95
N SER A 442 33.21 4.97 2.04
CA SER A 442 34.02 4.63 3.23
C SER A 442 34.95 3.42 3.05
N GLY A 443 35.02 2.83 1.85
CA GLY A 443 35.59 1.49 1.64
C GLY A 443 34.56 0.37 1.69
N ASP A 444 35.00 -0.83 1.34
CA ASP A 444 34.20 -2.04 1.14
C ASP A 444 34.40 -3.01 2.31
N LEU A 445 33.32 -3.40 2.98
CA LEU A 445 33.33 -4.38 4.07
C LEU A 445 32.59 -5.64 3.64
N THR A 446 33.28 -6.77 3.48
CA THR A 446 32.66 -8.01 2.96
C THR A 446 32.12 -8.97 4.03
N SER A 447 32.21 -8.60 5.31
CA SER A 447 31.81 -9.43 6.46
C SER A 447 31.36 -8.59 7.65
N ALA A 448 30.34 -9.04 8.37
CA ALA A 448 29.69 -8.25 9.42
C ALA A 448 29.40 -9.07 10.69
N PRO A 449 30.43 -9.57 11.40
CA PRO A 449 30.21 -10.50 12.51
C PRO A 449 29.42 -9.85 13.66
N PRO A 450 28.42 -10.55 14.24
CA PRO A 450 27.77 -10.10 15.46
C PRO A 450 28.76 -10.01 16.65
N PRO A 451 28.52 -9.12 17.63
CA PRO A 451 27.34 -8.26 17.75
C PRO A 451 27.51 -6.87 17.08
N LEU A 452 28.64 -6.60 16.45
CA LEU A 452 28.98 -5.26 15.95
C LEU A 452 28.41 -4.99 14.56
N GLY A 453 28.30 -6.02 13.71
CA GLY A 453 27.92 -5.85 12.32
C GLY A 453 28.96 -5.07 11.51
N ALA A 454 28.56 -4.57 10.34
CA ALA A 454 29.37 -3.71 9.47
C ALA A 454 28.53 -2.51 9.01
N SER A 455 29.19 -1.39 8.71
CA SER A 455 28.53 -0.21 8.15
C SER A 455 29.34 0.40 7.02
N GLU A 456 28.66 0.79 5.95
CA GLU A 456 29.22 1.54 4.83
C GLU A 456 28.56 2.90 4.70
N PHE A 457 29.32 3.87 4.18
CA PHE A 457 28.90 5.23 3.99
C PHE A 457 29.27 5.73 2.59
N VAL A 458 28.38 6.54 2.01
CA VAL A 458 28.70 7.38 0.85
C VAL A 458 28.36 8.83 1.18
N ASP A 459 29.39 9.66 1.24
CA ASP A 459 29.27 11.10 1.40
C ASP A 459 29.11 11.76 0.05
N LEU A 460 28.09 12.61 -0.09
CA LEU A 460 27.78 13.39 -1.29
C LEU A 460 27.90 14.87 -0.99
N HIS A 461 28.79 15.57 -1.69
CA HIS A 461 28.85 17.03 -1.67
C HIS A 461 27.96 17.59 -2.78
N LEU A 462 26.79 18.13 -2.43
CA LEU A 462 25.69 18.33 -3.39
C LEU A 462 26.05 19.24 -4.55
N ASP A 463 26.75 20.35 -4.28
CA ASP A 463 27.12 21.30 -5.34
C ASP A 463 28.23 20.74 -6.26
N ARG A 464 29.24 20.05 -5.71
CA ARG A 464 30.27 19.38 -6.53
C ARG A 464 29.69 18.28 -7.41
N VAL A 465 28.72 17.52 -6.91
CA VAL A 465 28.02 16.50 -7.72
C VAL A 465 27.26 17.18 -8.88
N ARG A 466 26.67 18.35 -8.65
CA ARG A 466 26.02 19.14 -9.71
C ARG A 466 27.01 19.69 -10.74
N ASP A 467 28.18 20.12 -10.30
CA ASP A 467 29.24 20.64 -11.19
C ASP A 467 29.77 19.56 -12.15
N MET A 468 29.62 18.27 -11.79
CA MET A 468 29.87 17.15 -12.69
C MET A 468 28.79 16.95 -13.77
N GLY A 469 27.72 17.75 -13.76
CA GLY A 469 26.57 17.63 -14.66
C GLY A 469 25.51 16.62 -14.19
N ALA A 470 25.62 16.10 -12.97
CA ALA A 470 24.59 15.23 -12.41
C ALA A 470 23.44 16.04 -11.82
N ARG A 471 22.21 15.61 -12.11
CA ARG A 471 20.99 16.12 -11.48
C ARG A 471 20.43 15.14 -10.46
N TYR A 472 20.55 13.84 -10.72
CA TYR A 472 19.96 12.81 -9.89
C TYR A 472 21.03 11.92 -9.27
N ALA A 473 20.93 11.68 -7.95
CA ALA A 473 21.69 10.64 -7.26
C ALA A 473 20.74 9.53 -6.81
N VAL A 474 21.02 8.30 -7.23
CA VAL A 474 20.20 7.12 -6.95
C VAL A 474 20.94 6.22 -5.98
N MET A 475 20.40 6.05 -4.78
CA MET A 475 20.93 5.10 -3.79
C MET A 475 20.52 3.68 -4.19
N VAL A 476 21.47 2.74 -4.10
CA VAL A 476 21.23 1.32 -4.35
C VAL A 476 21.93 0.51 -3.28
N VAL A 477 21.27 -0.53 -2.78
CA VAL A 477 21.88 -1.53 -1.90
C VAL A 477 21.82 -2.88 -2.60
N PHE A 478 22.98 -3.51 -2.75
CA PHE A 478 23.13 -4.85 -3.30
C PHE A 478 23.43 -5.85 -2.18
N SER A 479 23.00 -7.10 -2.34
CA SER A 479 23.59 -8.24 -1.63
C SER A 479 24.46 -9.01 -2.61
N TYR A 480 25.77 -8.79 -2.52
CA TYR A 480 26.77 -9.37 -3.43
C TYR A 480 26.69 -10.90 -3.48
N ASN A 481 26.62 -11.54 -2.32
CA ASN A 481 26.51 -12.98 -2.21
C ASN A 481 25.06 -13.52 -2.28
N SER A 482 24.13 -12.69 -2.79
CA SER A 482 22.73 -13.07 -3.06
C SER A 482 21.95 -13.57 -1.84
N ILE A 483 22.25 -13.05 -0.66
CA ILE A 483 21.47 -13.31 0.56
C ILE A 483 20.23 -12.39 0.54
N PRO A 484 19.01 -12.95 0.56
CA PRO A 484 17.80 -12.14 0.61
C PRO A 484 17.72 -11.29 1.88
N PHE A 485 17.20 -10.07 1.76
CA PHE A 485 17.12 -9.14 2.90
C PHE A 485 16.26 -9.66 4.06
N ASP A 486 15.25 -10.50 3.80
CA ASP A 486 14.44 -11.14 4.84
C ASP A 486 15.17 -12.23 5.66
N ARG A 487 16.41 -12.57 5.30
CA ARG A 487 17.28 -13.45 6.08
C ARG A 487 18.27 -12.70 6.97
N LEU A 488 18.32 -11.38 6.87
CA LEU A 488 19.24 -10.58 7.68
C LEU A 488 18.72 -10.52 9.13
N PRO A 489 19.57 -10.79 10.14
CA PRO A 489 19.19 -10.57 11.53
C PRO A 489 18.98 -9.08 11.81
N HIS A 490 19.92 -8.25 11.35
CA HIS A 490 19.82 -6.79 11.32
C HIS A 490 20.34 -6.31 9.98
N GLY A 491 19.52 -5.54 9.26
CA GLY A 491 19.90 -4.94 7.99
C GLY A 491 19.10 -3.67 7.79
N PHE A 492 19.76 -2.56 7.54
CA PHE A 492 19.09 -1.27 7.39
C PHE A 492 19.97 -0.28 6.64
N ALA A 493 19.33 0.73 6.07
CA ALA A 493 20.00 1.79 5.35
C ALA A 493 19.25 3.11 5.51
N GLY A 494 19.86 4.21 5.06
CA GLY A 494 19.26 5.52 5.26
C GLY A 494 20.13 6.69 4.82
N LEU A 495 19.74 7.86 5.32
CA LEU A 495 20.37 9.14 5.05
C LEU A 495 20.59 9.93 6.34
N MET A 496 21.74 10.57 6.45
CA MET A 496 22.03 11.64 7.39
C MET A 496 22.20 12.98 6.67
N ILE A 497 21.77 14.05 7.34
CA ILE A 497 21.92 15.44 6.87
C ILE A 497 23.00 16.10 7.70
N SER A 498 23.90 16.85 7.05
CA SER A 498 25.01 17.56 7.70
C SER A 498 25.80 16.63 8.64
N PRO A 499 26.33 15.50 8.14
CA PRO A 499 27.06 14.56 8.96
C PRO A 499 28.31 15.20 9.57
N ALA A 500 28.68 14.78 10.78
CA ALA A 500 29.98 15.13 11.35
C ALA A 500 31.12 14.56 10.47
N THR A 501 32.25 15.25 10.44
CA THR A 501 33.45 14.79 9.71
C THR A 501 33.97 13.46 10.27
N GLY A 502 34.44 12.56 9.39
CA GLY A 502 34.97 11.24 9.74
C GLY A 502 34.00 10.09 9.45
N MET A 503 34.40 8.83 9.66
CA MET A 503 33.61 7.62 9.28
C MET A 503 32.64 7.13 10.36
N HIS A 504 32.13 8.02 11.21
CA HIS A 504 31.25 7.63 12.31
C HIS A 504 29.77 7.77 11.96
N PHE A 505 28.97 6.84 12.48
CA PHE A 505 27.52 6.92 12.45
C PHE A 505 27.05 7.88 13.56
N ASP A 506 26.36 8.98 13.22
CA ASP A 506 25.70 9.87 14.21
C ASP A 506 24.18 9.64 14.18
N PRO A 507 23.60 8.94 15.19
CA PRO A 507 22.16 8.70 15.28
C PRO A 507 21.31 9.97 15.30
N ARG A 508 21.85 11.12 15.73
CA ARG A 508 21.14 12.40 15.80
C ARG A 508 21.02 13.06 14.42
N ALA A 509 21.96 12.79 13.53
CA ALA A 509 21.95 13.31 12.16
C ALA A 509 21.09 12.45 11.21
N VAL A 510 20.61 11.28 11.66
CA VAL A 510 19.75 10.39 10.86
C VAL A 510 18.42 11.08 10.58
N ALA A 511 18.27 11.48 9.31
CA ALA A 511 17.04 12.05 8.78
C ALA A 511 16.02 10.97 8.45
N GLN A 512 16.50 9.87 7.85
CA GLN A 512 15.67 8.74 7.47
C GLN A 512 16.43 7.43 7.65
N ARG A 513 15.71 6.40 8.13
CA ARG A 513 16.19 5.02 8.26
C ARG A 513 15.07 4.06 7.89
N PHE A 514 15.41 3.07 7.10
CA PHE A 514 14.55 1.95 6.74
C PHE A 514 15.31 0.63 6.90
N ASP A 515 14.60 -0.40 7.30
CA ASP A 515 15.15 -1.74 7.42
C ASP A 515 15.21 -2.39 6.03
N LEU A 516 16.19 -3.24 5.78
CA LEU A 516 16.20 -4.06 4.58
C LEU A 516 15.26 -5.23 4.82
N SER A 517 14.31 -5.43 3.91
CA SER A 517 13.31 -6.49 4.07
C SER A 517 12.89 -7.07 2.72
N GLY A 518 12.26 -8.24 2.77
CA GLY A 518 11.78 -8.93 1.59
C GLY A 518 12.82 -9.87 0.96
N ARG A 519 12.35 -10.73 0.05
CA ARG A 519 13.17 -11.78 -0.57
C ARG A 519 14.10 -11.30 -1.68
N SER A 520 14.17 -10.00 -1.91
CA SER A 520 15.05 -9.40 -2.91
C SER A 520 16.50 -9.38 -2.44
N VAL A 521 17.41 -9.26 -3.40
CA VAL A 521 18.85 -9.06 -3.17
C VAL A 521 19.33 -7.70 -3.67
N ILE A 522 18.42 -6.85 -4.16
CA ILE A 522 18.69 -5.50 -4.65
C ILE A 522 17.53 -4.60 -4.26
N THR A 523 17.81 -3.46 -3.65
CA THR A 523 16.82 -2.40 -3.40
C THR A 523 17.34 -1.03 -3.83
N VAL A 524 16.43 -0.20 -4.31
CA VAL A 524 16.61 1.21 -4.67
C VAL A 524 15.75 2.01 -3.70
N PRO A 525 16.32 2.46 -2.58
CA PRO A 525 15.52 3.04 -1.51
C PRO A 525 15.02 4.44 -1.84
N LEU A 526 15.88 5.27 -2.44
CA LEU A 526 15.61 6.68 -2.64
C LEU A 526 16.38 7.25 -3.83
N THR A 527 15.87 8.38 -4.31
CA THR A 527 16.56 9.24 -5.28
C THR A 527 16.59 10.66 -4.79
N ILE A 528 17.69 11.36 -5.05
CA ILE A 528 17.88 12.77 -4.72
C ILE A 528 17.88 13.55 -6.03
N ASP A 529 16.96 14.49 -6.19
CA ASP A 529 17.03 15.53 -7.22
C ASP A 529 17.81 16.71 -6.64
N LEU A 530 19.04 16.89 -7.13
CA LEU A 530 19.99 17.89 -6.68
C LEU A 530 19.62 19.30 -7.12
N GLU A 531 18.86 19.42 -8.22
CA GLU A 531 18.41 20.72 -8.73
C GLU A 531 17.27 21.27 -7.87
N THR A 532 16.27 20.43 -7.59
CA THR A 532 15.14 20.82 -6.72
C THR A 532 15.43 20.63 -5.23
N ARG A 533 16.59 20.07 -4.88
CA ARG A 533 17.02 19.68 -3.52
C ARG A 533 15.93 18.89 -2.79
N ARG A 534 15.39 17.88 -3.47
CA ARG A 534 14.35 16.99 -2.92
C ARG A 534 14.82 15.56 -2.89
N LEU A 535 14.53 14.90 -1.78
CA LEU A 535 14.65 13.46 -1.66
C LEU A 535 13.31 12.82 -1.94
N ARG A 536 13.33 11.79 -2.77
CA ARG A 536 12.16 11.00 -3.10
C ARG A 536 12.31 9.57 -2.60
N TRP A 537 11.33 9.14 -1.84
CA TRP A 537 11.25 7.78 -1.31
C TRP A 537 10.78 6.82 -2.41
N LEU A 538 11.62 5.88 -2.81
CA LEU A 538 11.33 4.94 -3.90
C LEU A 538 10.92 3.56 -3.36
N ASP A 539 11.67 3.01 -2.42
CA ASP A 539 11.43 1.69 -1.82
C ASP A 539 11.13 0.62 -2.89
N VAL A 540 12.02 0.51 -3.88
CA VAL A 540 11.84 -0.38 -5.05
C VAL A 540 12.83 -1.53 -4.99
N HIS A 541 12.33 -2.76 -5.01
CA HIS A 541 13.17 -3.94 -5.17
C HIS A 541 13.37 -4.29 -6.64
N ILE A 542 14.57 -4.72 -7.03
CA ILE A 542 14.88 -5.15 -8.40
C ILE A 542 15.09 -6.68 -8.43
N ALA A 543 14.62 -7.33 -9.50
CA ALA A 543 14.85 -8.75 -9.71
C ALA A 543 16.28 -8.97 -10.21
N SER A 544 17.03 -9.84 -9.54
CA SER A 544 18.36 -10.29 -9.98
C SER A 544 18.27 -11.05 -11.31
N HIS A 545 19.17 -10.72 -12.24
CA HIS A 545 19.35 -11.45 -13.51
C HIS A 545 20.81 -11.86 -13.79
N ALA A 546 21.77 -11.53 -12.91
CA ALA A 546 23.20 -11.78 -13.11
C ALA A 546 23.88 -12.25 -11.81
N GLU A 547 25.04 -12.89 -11.94
CA GLU A 547 25.86 -13.39 -10.83
C GLU A 547 26.72 -12.29 -10.16
N LEU A 548 26.84 -11.11 -10.78
CA LEU A 548 27.56 -9.95 -10.24
C LEU A 548 26.60 -8.79 -9.99
N HIS A 549 26.45 -8.39 -8.72
CA HIS A 549 25.53 -7.34 -8.27
C HIS A 549 26.23 -5.99 -8.13
N GLN A 550 26.48 -5.34 -9.27
CA GLN A 550 27.09 -4.01 -9.30
C GLN A 550 26.30 -3.05 -10.21
N VAL A 551 26.43 -1.74 -9.98
CA VAL A 551 25.66 -0.70 -10.70
C VAL A 551 25.75 -0.84 -12.21
N GLY A 552 26.92 -1.21 -12.75
CA GLY A 552 27.15 -1.42 -14.18
C GLY A 552 26.09 -2.31 -14.85
N GLY A 553 25.69 -3.41 -14.20
CA GLY A 553 24.69 -4.35 -14.72
C GLY A 553 23.25 -3.84 -14.67
N TYR A 554 22.98 -2.76 -13.92
CA TYR A 554 21.63 -2.27 -13.64
C TYR A 554 21.39 -0.80 -14.03
N ARG A 555 22.35 -0.11 -14.67
CA ARG A 555 22.26 1.34 -15.02
C ARG A 555 20.95 1.70 -15.73
N ALA A 556 20.57 0.94 -16.76
CA ALA A 556 19.33 1.19 -17.50
C ALA A 556 18.08 1.00 -16.62
N ALA A 557 18.06 -0.02 -15.75
CA ALA A 557 16.96 -0.24 -14.83
C ALA A 557 16.84 0.90 -13.80
N LEU A 558 17.96 1.35 -13.24
CA LEU A 558 18.01 2.49 -12.30
C LEU A 558 17.53 3.78 -12.96
N ALA A 559 17.99 4.07 -14.18
CA ALA A 559 17.54 5.21 -14.96
C ALA A 559 16.03 5.17 -15.23
N HIS A 560 15.50 4.01 -15.62
CA HIS A 560 14.05 3.84 -15.84
C HIS A 560 13.24 4.00 -14.56
N ILE A 561 13.66 3.41 -13.45
CA ILE A 561 12.97 3.54 -12.17
C ILE A 561 12.93 5.01 -11.74
N GLY A 562 14.08 5.69 -11.75
CA GLY A 562 14.14 7.09 -11.36
C GLY A 562 13.28 7.98 -12.27
N LYS A 563 13.37 7.78 -13.59
CA LYS A 563 12.57 8.53 -14.58
C LYS A 563 11.06 8.30 -14.41
N ASP A 564 10.64 7.06 -14.26
CA ASP A 564 9.22 6.71 -14.10
C ASP A 564 8.64 7.35 -12.85
N PHE A 565 9.37 7.35 -11.75
CA PHE A 565 8.92 8.08 -10.57
C PHE A 565 8.88 9.58 -10.86
N ALA A 566 9.94 10.17 -11.42
CA ALA A 566 10.01 11.61 -11.75
C ALA A 566 8.79 12.05 -12.56
N ASP A 567 8.49 11.33 -13.65
CA ASP A 567 7.33 11.54 -14.50
C ASP A 567 6.02 11.44 -13.71
N LEU A 568 5.87 10.42 -12.87
CA LEU A 568 4.68 10.24 -12.04
C LEU A 568 4.44 11.41 -11.07
N ALA A 569 5.49 11.91 -10.40
CA ALA A 569 5.35 13.06 -9.50
C ALA A 569 4.96 14.33 -10.24
N SER A 570 5.50 14.55 -11.45
CA SER A 570 5.18 15.71 -12.28
C SER A 570 3.69 15.83 -12.64
N THR A 571 2.95 14.72 -12.59
CA THR A 571 1.50 14.73 -12.83
C THR A 571 0.70 15.41 -11.72
N ALA A 572 1.23 15.45 -10.49
CA ALA A 572 0.49 15.84 -9.28
C ALA A 572 -0.86 15.10 -9.08
N ALA A 573 -1.02 13.92 -9.70
CA ALA A 573 -2.30 13.20 -9.77
C ALA A 573 -2.54 12.28 -8.56
N ARG A 574 -1.56 12.17 -7.65
CA ARG A 574 -1.66 11.31 -6.45
C ARG A 574 -2.01 12.17 -5.24
N PRO A 575 -3.02 11.76 -4.43
CA PRO A 575 -3.40 12.52 -3.26
C PRO A 575 -2.33 12.43 -2.17
N THR A 576 -2.27 13.49 -1.39
CA THR A 576 -1.30 13.76 -0.33
C THR A 576 -1.95 13.66 1.05
N LEU A 577 -1.14 13.53 2.10
CA LEU A 577 -1.62 13.61 3.47
C LEU A 577 -2.24 14.99 3.75
N TRP A 578 -1.81 16.03 3.03
CA TRP A 578 -2.45 17.34 3.06
C TRP A 578 -3.91 17.29 2.60
N ASP A 579 -4.21 16.61 1.49
CA ASP A 579 -5.58 16.54 0.95
C ASP A 579 -6.56 15.92 1.97
N ILE A 580 -6.18 14.80 2.58
CA ILE A 580 -7.01 14.14 3.57
C ILE A 580 -7.06 14.90 4.90
N ALA A 581 -5.96 15.55 5.29
CA ALA A 581 -5.94 16.39 6.48
C ALA A 581 -6.86 17.60 6.34
N CYS A 582 -6.88 18.24 5.16
CA CYS A 582 -7.80 19.34 4.85
C CYS A 582 -9.27 18.89 4.90
N ILE A 583 -9.59 17.70 4.38
CA ILE A 583 -10.95 17.14 4.46
C ILE A 583 -11.40 16.99 5.92
N HIS A 584 -10.58 16.39 6.77
CA HIS A 584 -10.91 16.23 8.19
C HIS A 584 -10.96 17.57 8.91
N ALA A 585 -9.97 18.45 8.70
CA ALA A 585 -9.90 19.76 9.36
C ALA A 585 -11.09 20.66 9.00
N ALA A 586 -11.44 20.75 7.72
CA ALA A 586 -12.57 21.56 7.26
C ALA A 586 -13.91 21.07 7.82
N ALA A 587 -14.11 19.74 7.86
CA ALA A 587 -15.33 19.10 8.32
C ALA A 587 -15.49 19.05 9.84
N ARG A 588 -14.40 18.79 10.56
CA ARG A 588 -14.46 18.42 11.98
C ARG A 588 -14.12 19.57 12.91
N ALA A 589 -13.49 20.64 12.43
CA ALA A 589 -13.11 21.78 13.27
C ALA A 589 -13.87 23.07 12.92
N ASN A 590 -14.02 23.99 13.86
CA ASN A 590 -14.53 25.35 13.59
C ASN A 590 -13.38 26.31 13.21
N LEU A 591 -12.18 26.05 13.71
CA LEU A 591 -10.97 26.83 13.44
C LEU A 591 -9.84 25.92 12.98
N VAL A 592 -9.17 26.25 11.88
CA VAL A 592 -8.03 25.49 11.36
C VAL A 592 -6.80 26.39 11.43
N TYR A 593 -5.72 25.88 12.01
CA TYR A 593 -4.40 26.48 11.97
C TYR A 593 -3.52 25.67 11.04
N VAL A 594 -2.90 26.34 10.08
CA VAL A 594 -1.89 25.74 9.20
C VAL A 594 -0.52 26.20 9.67
N ARG A 595 0.34 25.28 10.12
CA ARG A 595 1.76 25.59 10.36
C ARG A 595 2.47 25.60 9.01
N GLU A 596 2.92 26.77 8.60
CA GLU A 596 3.65 26.98 7.35
C GLU A 596 5.10 26.53 7.48
N ARG A 597 5.77 26.34 6.33
CA ARG A 597 7.15 25.83 6.28
C ARG A 597 8.17 26.80 6.86
N ASP A 598 7.87 28.08 6.83
CA ASP A 598 8.69 29.16 7.39
C ASP A 598 8.44 29.38 8.90
N GLY A 599 7.55 28.58 9.51
CA GLY A 599 7.15 28.71 10.91
C GLY A 599 6.00 29.68 11.15
N ALA A 600 5.51 30.39 10.13
CA ALA A 600 4.30 31.19 10.25
C ALA A 600 3.07 30.29 10.46
N ILE A 601 2.00 30.84 11.01
CA ILE A 601 0.74 30.11 11.19
C ILE A 601 -0.38 30.84 10.47
N THR A 602 -0.96 30.21 9.47
CA THR A 602 -2.14 30.73 8.76
C THR A 602 -3.42 30.25 9.43
N GLN A 603 -4.39 31.14 9.63
CA GLN A 603 -5.67 30.82 10.26
C GLN A 603 -6.81 30.74 9.23
N PHE A 604 -7.67 29.71 9.37
CA PHE A 604 -8.92 29.58 8.62
C PHE A 604 -10.09 29.34 9.58
N ARG A 605 -10.95 30.33 9.76
CA ARG A 605 -12.20 30.27 10.54
C ARG A 605 -13.37 29.95 9.63
N ARG A 606 -14.31 29.12 10.10
CA ARG A 606 -15.59 28.92 9.40
C ARG A 606 -16.35 30.25 9.34
N ARG A 607 -16.73 30.68 8.13
CA ARG A 607 -17.56 31.88 7.92
C ARG A 607 -19.05 31.57 8.07
N ASP A 608 -19.84 32.59 8.35
CA ASP A 608 -21.30 32.45 8.41
C ASP A 608 -21.86 32.04 7.04
N GLY A 609 -22.70 31.00 7.03
CA GLY A 609 -23.27 30.43 5.79
C GLY A 609 -22.29 29.63 4.93
N GLU A 610 -21.00 29.52 5.29
CA GLU A 610 -20.01 28.77 4.52
C GLU A 610 -20.29 27.26 4.59
N THR A 611 -20.47 26.65 3.41
CA THR A 611 -20.55 25.19 3.32
C THR A 611 -19.19 24.58 3.62
N THR A 612 -19.18 23.38 4.20
CA THR A 612 -17.94 22.67 4.52
C THR A 612 -17.07 22.41 3.27
N VAL A 613 -17.69 22.18 2.11
CA VAL A 613 -17.00 22.02 0.82
C VAL A 613 -16.40 23.35 0.35
N GLY A 614 -17.12 24.46 0.52
CA GLY A 614 -16.58 25.80 0.25
C GLY A 614 -15.34 26.10 1.10
N ARG A 615 -15.40 25.76 2.39
CA ARG A 615 -14.25 25.88 3.28
C ARG A 615 -13.08 24.98 2.89
N LEU A 616 -13.34 23.73 2.51
CA LEU A 616 -12.31 22.82 2.01
C LEU A 616 -11.64 23.41 0.76
N THR A 617 -12.42 23.98 -0.16
CA THR A 617 -11.91 24.64 -1.36
C THR A 617 -10.98 25.80 -0.99
N ARG A 618 -11.40 26.64 -0.05
CA ARG A 618 -10.61 27.76 0.47
C ARG A 618 -9.27 27.31 1.06
N LEU A 619 -9.30 26.26 1.88
CA LEU A 619 -8.12 25.69 2.53
C LEU A 619 -7.15 25.03 1.52
N LEU A 620 -7.67 24.30 0.53
CA LEU A 620 -6.85 23.65 -0.50
C LEU A 620 -6.24 24.66 -1.48
N ALA A 621 -6.96 25.73 -1.79
CA ALA A 621 -6.52 26.77 -2.72
C ALA A 621 -5.67 27.87 -2.05
N ASP A 622 -5.54 27.85 -0.72
CA ASP A 622 -4.86 28.88 0.06
C ASP A 622 -5.42 30.29 -0.18
N LEU A 623 -6.75 30.38 -0.27
CA LEU A 623 -7.46 31.64 -0.55
C LEU A 623 -8.08 32.21 0.71
N ASP A 624 -8.22 33.54 0.76
CA ASP A 624 -8.88 34.31 1.82
C ASP A 624 -8.65 33.79 3.25
N ASP A 625 -7.39 33.72 3.70
CA ASP A 625 -7.09 33.41 5.09
C ASP A 625 -7.63 34.49 6.06
N ASP A 626 -7.81 34.11 7.32
CA ASP A 626 -8.33 34.97 8.37
C ASP A 626 -7.19 35.62 9.19
N GLY A 627 -5.96 35.59 8.68
CA GLY A 627 -4.77 36.21 9.26
C GLY A 627 -3.63 35.25 9.54
N LYS A 628 -2.43 35.83 9.69
CA LYS A 628 -1.20 35.14 10.11
C LYS A 628 -0.90 35.37 11.58
N LEU A 629 -0.46 34.33 12.27
CA LEU A 629 -0.07 34.32 13.66
C LEU A 629 1.38 33.84 13.80
N THR A 630 2.03 34.24 14.91
CA THR A 630 3.37 33.78 15.26
C THR A 630 3.36 32.53 16.13
N MET A 631 2.31 32.31 16.94
CA MET A 631 2.16 31.12 17.78
C MET A 631 0.70 30.65 17.89
N ILE A 632 0.50 29.35 18.14
CA ILE A 632 -0.81 28.77 18.45
C ILE A 632 -1.00 28.83 19.97
N SER A 633 -2.06 29.49 20.44
CA SER A 633 -2.38 29.53 21.87
C SER A 633 -2.59 28.12 22.44
N ALA A 634 -2.25 27.91 23.72
CA ALA A 634 -2.52 26.65 24.41
C ALA A 634 -4.02 26.29 24.31
N ALA A 635 -4.34 25.03 24.01
CA ALA A 635 -5.73 24.60 24.04
C ALA A 635 -6.13 24.13 25.44
N ASN A 636 -7.36 24.44 25.79
CA ASN A 636 -8.10 23.89 26.92
C ASN A 636 -9.09 22.78 26.50
N ALA A 637 -9.17 22.45 25.20
CA ALA A 637 -10.10 21.47 24.65
C ALA A 637 -9.42 20.54 23.64
N PRO A 638 -9.95 19.31 23.44
CA PRO A 638 -9.44 18.37 22.43
C PRO A 638 -9.25 19.01 21.06
N THR A 639 -8.11 18.74 20.44
CA THR A 639 -7.73 19.26 19.12
C THR A 639 -7.64 18.11 18.12
N TRP A 640 -8.16 18.33 16.91
CA TRP A 640 -7.83 17.43 15.79
C TRP A 640 -6.49 17.84 15.18
N PHE A 641 -5.64 16.90 14.82
CA PHE A 641 -4.31 17.27 14.31
C PHE A 641 -3.78 16.37 13.20
N ALA A 642 -2.95 16.93 12.31
CA ALA A 642 -2.12 16.18 11.38
C ALA A 642 -0.77 16.90 11.25
N LEU A 643 0.26 16.35 11.89
CA LEU A 643 1.53 17.02 12.13
C LEU A 643 2.71 16.19 11.62
N LEU A 644 3.81 16.86 11.31
CA LEU A 644 5.09 16.23 10.98
C LEU A 644 5.85 15.79 12.24
N ASP A 645 5.68 16.50 13.35
CA ASP A 645 6.36 16.24 14.62
C ASP A 645 5.40 16.39 15.83
N ASP A 646 5.88 16.02 17.01
CA ASP A 646 5.14 16.08 18.27
C ASP A 646 5.51 17.30 19.13
N THR A 647 5.96 18.38 18.49
CA THR A 647 6.35 19.62 19.20
C THR A 647 5.14 20.36 19.78
N LEU A 648 3.96 20.17 19.20
CA LEU A 648 2.72 20.80 19.68
C LEU A 648 2.18 20.07 20.92
N ALA A 649 1.97 20.81 22.01
CA ALA A 649 1.26 20.29 23.17
C ALA A 649 -0.23 20.06 22.85
N LEU A 650 -0.69 18.83 23.05
CA LEU A 650 -2.05 18.39 22.72
C LEU A 650 -2.83 18.05 24.01
N PRO A 651 -4.02 18.60 24.22
CA PRO A 651 -4.85 18.23 25.38
C PRO A 651 -5.33 16.78 25.31
N ALA A 652 -5.67 16.21 26.47
CA ALA A 652 -6.30 14.90 26.57
C ALA A 652 -7.57 14.82 25.70
N GLY A 653 -7.77 13.67 25.05
CA GLY A 653 -8.87 13.45 24.11
C GLY A 653 -8.62 13.97 22.69
N SER A 654 -7.48 14.62 22.43
CA SER A 654 -7.06 14.97 21.08
C SER A 654 -6.88 13.71 20.22
N GLU A 655 -7.23 13.82 18.94
CA GLU A 655 -7.15 12.71 17.99
C GLU A 655 -6.53 13.18 16.67
N GLY A 656 -5.57 12.43 16.13
CA GLY A 656 -4.92 12.85 14.91
C GLY A 656 -3.71 12.02 14.50
N TYR A 657 -2.98 12.52 13.51
CA TYR A 657 -1.79 11.89 12.95
C TYR A 657 -0.53 12.70 13.28
N ILE A 658 0.56 12.00 13.62
CA ILE A 658 1.91 12.59 13.74
C ILE A 658 2.87 11.68 12.97
N LEU A 659 3.68 12.26 12.08
CA LEU A 659 4.67 11.53 11.31
C LEU A 659 5.85 11.04 12.18
N ASP A 660 6.56 11.94 12.86
CA ASP A 660 7.66 11.63 13.80
C ASP A 660 7.19 11.82 15.26
N ALA A 661 6.54 10.79 15.82
CA ALA A 661 6.06 10.81 17.19
C ALA A 661 7.11 10.22 18.15
N ARG A 662 7.80 11.10 18.91
CA ARG A 662 8.89 10.70 19.84
C ARG A 662 8.40 10.46 21.26
N ARG A 663 7.41 11.23 21.70
CA ARG A 663 6.76 11.12 23.01
C ARG A 663 5.65 10.08 22.90
N SER A 664 5.31 9.36 23.96
CA SER A 664 4.09 8.55 24.03
C SER A 664 3.16 9.14 25.07
N ASP A 665 1.96 9.55 24.64
CA ASP A 665 0.92 10.07 25.54
C ASP A 665 -0.36 9.24 25.32
N PRO A 666 -0.75 8.39 26.28
CA PRO A 666 -1.93 7.55 26.16
C PRO A 666 -3.25 8.36 26.17
N ALA A 667 -3.22 9.62 26.61
CA ALA A 667 -4.40 10.50 26.60
C ALA A 667 -4.68 11.10 25.21
N VAL A 668 -3.74 10.96 24.26
CA VAL A 668 -3.88 11.43 22.87
C VAL A 668 -4.02 10.24 21.94
N LYS A 669 -5.15 10.18 21.22
CA LYS A 669 -5.41 9.10 20.28
C LYS A 669 -4.67 9.33 18.96
N ARG A 670 -3.62 8.55 18.74
CA ARG A 670 -2.83 8.61 17.51
C ARG A 670 -3.35 7.65 16.47
N LEU A 671 -3.47 8.16 15.26
CA LEU A 671 -3.89 7.46 14.07
C LEU A 671 -2.66 7.15 13.21
N ALA A 672 -2.63 6.01 12.54
CA ALA A 672 -1.73 5.81 11.41
C ALA A 672 -2.21 6.61 10.19
N ALA A 673 -1.33 6.86 9.22
CA ALA A 673 -1.71 7.52 7.97
C ALA A 673 -2.85 6.78 7.23
N ALA A 674 -2.85 5.44 7.26
CA ALA A 674 -3.93 4.63 6.70
C ALA A 674 -5.27 4.80 7.45
N ASP A 675 -5.22 5.08 8.77
CA ASP A 675 -6.42 5.27 9.57
C ASP A 675 -7.14 6.57 9.23
N LEU A 676 -6.42 7.62 8.80
CA LEU A 676 -7.04 8.86 8.29
C LEU A 676 -8.00 8.55 7.15
N VAL A 677 -7.61 7.64 6.24
CA VAL A 677 -8.43 7.15 5.11
C VAL A 677 -9.53 6.23 5.61
N ALA A 678 -9.21 5.29 6.50
CA ALA A 678 -10.15 4.32 7.02
C ALA A 678 -11.31 4.98 7.80
N GLN A 679 -11.04 6.10 8.49
CA GLN A 679 -12.06 6.92 9.15
C GLN A 679 -13.08 7.50 8.17
N LEU A 680 -12.82 7.57 6.87
CA LEU A 680 -13.82 8.00 5.90
C LEU A 680 -14.64 6.82 5.36
N THR A 681 -14.49 5.60 5.88
CA THR A 681 -15.30 4.46 5.45
C THR A 681 -16.72 4.59 6.01
N VAL A 682 -17.72 4.48 5.14
CA VAL A 682 -19.13 4.43 5.54
C VAL A 682 -19.36 3.16 6.37
N LYS A 683 -19.90 3.31 7.59
CA LYS A 683 -20.37 2.15 8.34
C LYS A 683 -21.64 1.63 7.64
N PRO A 684 -21.73 0.33 7.36
CA PRO A 684 -22.89 -0.25 6.71
C PRO A 684 -24.17 -0.01 7.50
#